data_AF-U6SLL1-F1
#
_entry.id   AF-U6SLL1-F1
#
_cell.length_a   1.000
_cell.length_b   1.000
_cell.length_c   1.000
_cell.angle_alpha   90.00
_cell.angle_beta   90.00
_cell.angle_gamma   90.00
#
_symmetry.space_group_name_H-M   'P 1'
#
loop_
_entity.id
_entity.type
_entity.pdbx_description
1 polymer ?
#
loop_
_entity_poly.entity_id
_entity_poly.type
_entity_poly.pdbx_seq_one_letter_code
_entity_poly.pdbx_strand_id
1 'polypeptide(L)'
;MAYQPKSYRKFLATSVAVAAVATVAAPAGAASSFPDVVPGSYYEEAVNYLTSQDVIKGLPGGIYAPLTNVDRAQFSVILAGALDLELSDNPKRVFPDVNPNSYYGAAVEALFNAGIVDGDQKGNFNPTNSIDRASVAKMVVEAFGFEQDSSVRIPFNDVVAGSWYEGYVNTLYSVGVVNGTTANTFSPQGTVDRAQAAVFVYNALLQAGVDPEEPGDEEAVANVKAINNTTVEVTFEDAVADVKALDFAIEGLTVSNAVVKQTDSKTVVLTTSAQTGGEEYTVTVNNATVGTFEGISAVVPTAVNVVERSLQGVVGKEVTVQAQVTVPAGQSKAGIPVTFNIDRGSDTTLAPQILGEALTDENGVATYTYTRYTAGNDTVTTYATGNRTVSSTGVVYWAAAKQLVVSELTEGNSLANDTKKSYKVTGAANTSYYVAIKENINVTPDKVTRVFVQDDATNTFVTPYELTTGSDVFARVTTDANGEASFTVYGSNLSATPVVYRPASLIDPVYSATALQTQAPTVNFSQVDRLAVSVVAEGSANSAASSYLTGTTGQAFDATSVGGRTYTVTVTDKDGKLAPKGTKAYVTFEEDNINGTVYFSTAKDAFEAVTTNTVKEITVGENGQASFRVAGHGATTFVKPTVFLNTAGSTATPALDKADIQSVAEVTYFKDAVVRNALLTVEDVDGEEVSSLITGTDAYFTYQSVDQNGFAYRPSTTNYQLTFDVTSTFGNAIVKDALGATLSPEQNLGNTKTYKVASDSTGKAVVRVTSDNADTVTVNVTGASGILPTKSASVSFTAQAPTLERVNSATTVNAVIAALTDSSLTPDFDDLSAAQKQAVATEVLNKRPGSGYTQTGLETAYKTAYQAQVDAANQAAAQPVIDAIGNLNNTSLTFEADVAAARAAYDGLTATQQALVTN
;
A
#
# COMPACT_ATOMS: atom_id res chain seq x y z
N MET A 1 -21.63 41.46 17.35
CA MET A 1 -21.84 42.34 16.18
C MET A 1 -22.23 41.40 15.05
N ALA A 2 -23.49 41.39 14.65
CA ALA A 2 -24.01 40.43 13.68
C ALA A 2 -23.50 40.76 12.27
N TYR A 3 -23.03 39.74 11.58
CA TYR A 3 -22.45 39.78 10.23
C TYR A 3 -23.52 40.06 9.17
N GLN A 4 -23.23 40.93 8.21
CA GLN A 4 -24.04 41.16 7.01
C GLN A 4 -23.20 40.79 5.77
N PRO A 5 -23.72 39.97 4.83
CA PRO A 5 -22.99 39.60 3.62
C PRO A 5 -22.96 40.74 2.59
N LYS A 6 -21.79 40.92 1.96
CA LYS A 6 -21.46 42.02 1.05
C LYS A 6 -21.75 41.65 -0.42
N SER A 7 -22.95 41.97 -0.91
CA SER A 7 -23.08 42.35 -2.31
C SER A 7 -22.72 43.85 -2.45
N TYR A 8 -22.12 44.26 -3.57
CA TYR A 8 -21.61 45.61 -3.92
C TYR A 8 -20.15 45.95 -3.59
N ARG A 9 -19.22 45.63 -4.51
CA ARG A 9 -18.24 46.60 -5.04
C ARG A 9 -17.94 46.33 -6.52
N LYS A 10 -18.39 47.25 -7.38
CA LYS A 10 -18.03 47.35 -8.80
C LYS A 10 -16.63 47.96 -8.95
N PHE A 11 -15.88 47.44 -9.93
CA PHE A 11 -14.77 48.03 -10.70
C PHE A 11 -13.64 48.78 -9.95
N LEU A 12 -12.40 48.31 -10.13
CA LEU A 12 -11.32 49.11 -10.70
C LEU A 12 -10.17 48.22 -11.18
N ALA A 13 -9.91 48.29 -12.48
CA ALA A 13 -8.78 47.68 -13.16
C ALA A 13 -7.50 48.45 -12.85
N THR A 14 -6.43 47.73 -12.50
CA THR A 14 -5.05 48.15 -12.76
C THR A 14 -4.19 46.91 -12.99
N SER A 15 -3.72 46.78 -14.22
CA SER A 15 -2.78 45.78 -14.71
C SER A 15 -1.42 45.89 -14.00
N VAL A 16 -0.95 44.80 -13.39
CA VAL A 16 0.46 44.58 -13.11
C VAL A 16 0.85 43.21 -13.67
N ALA A 17 1.70 43.24 -14.70
CA ALA A 17 2.31 42.05 -15.27
C ALA A 17 3.35 41.50 -14.30
N VAL A 18 3.13 40.28 -13.80
CA VAL A 18 4.13 39.49 -13.07
C VAL A 18 4.37 38.19 -13.84
N ALA A 19 5.65 37.88 -14.02
CA ALA A 19 6.17 36.80 -14.85
C ALA A 19 5.58 35.43 -14.50
N ALA A 20 5.16 34.69 -15.53
CA ALA A 20 4.69 33.32 -15.43
C ALA A 20 5.81 32.38 -14.94
N VAL A 21 5.69 31.90 -13.71
CA VAL A 21 6.26 30.62 -13.31
C VAL A 21 5.23 29.57 -13.70
N ALA A 22 5.59 28.68 -14.63
CA ALA A 22 4.72 27.58 -15.05
C ALA A 22 4.52 26.59 -13.89
N THR A 23 3.53 26.86 -13.03
CA THR A 23 2.91 25.83 -12.21
C THR A 23 2.02 25.00 -13.12
N VAL A 24 2.20 23.69 -13.10
CA VAL A 24 1.27 22.74 -13.73
C VAL A 24 -0.12 23.01 -13.16
N ALA A 25 -0.98 23.66 -13.94
CA ALA A 25 -2.38 23.78 -13.62
C ALA A 25 -2.98 22.36 -13.71
N ALA A 26 -3.36 21.80 -12.56
CA ALA A 26 -4.34 20.73 -12.56
C ALA A 26 -5.62 21.27 -13.21
N PRO A 27 -6.30 20.52 -14.09
CA PRO A 27 -7.58 20.97 -14.63
C PRO A 27 -8.57 21.06 -13.46
N ALA A 28 -8.93 22.28 -13.07
CA ALA A 28 -10.12 22.56 -12.30
C ALA A 28 -11.32 22.47 -13.26
N GLY A 29 -12.28 21.60 -12.95
CA GLY A 29 -13.48 21.42 -13.77
C GLY A 29 -13.87 19.96 -14.00
N ALA A 30 -13.97 19.17 -12.94
CA ALA A 30 -14.85 18.02 -12.88
C ALA A 30 -15.35 17.96 -11.44
N ALA A 31 -16.66 18.08 -11.22
CA ALA A 31 -17.25 17.75 -9.93
C ALA A 31 -16.84 16.32 -9.60
N SER A 32 -15.94 16.15 -8.62
CA SER A 32 -15.33 14.86 -8.33
C SER A 32 -16.33 13.99 -7.59
N SER A 33 -17.09 13.15 -8.31
CA SER A 33 -17.77 12.05 -7.66
C SER A 33 -16.70 11.09 -7.13
N PHE A 34 -16.51 11.03 -5.81
CA PHE A 34 -15.57 10.11 -5.20
C PHE A 34 -16.08 8.67 -5.35
N PRO A 35 -15.28 7.70 -5.83
CA PRO A 35 -15.74 6.33 -6.06
C PRO A 35 -16.23 5.58 -4.81
N ASP A 36 -15.81 6.03 -3.63
CA ASP A 36 -16.17 5.47 -2.32
C ASP A 36 -17.31 6.24 -1.62
N VAL A 37 -17.90 7.24 -2.27
CA VAL A 37 -19.17 7.85 -1.88
C VAL A 37 -20.29 7.10 -2.60
N VAL A 38 -20.99 6.25 -1.86
CA VAL A 38 -22.05 5.40 -2.41
C VAL A 38 -23.28 6.25 -2.75
N PRO A 39 -23.82 6.18 -3.99
CA PRO A 39 -25.04 6.87 -4.35
C PRO A 39 -26.22 6.49 -3.44
N GLY A 40 -27.00 7.48 -3.00
CA GLY A 40 -28.09 7.35 -2.05
C GLY A 40 -27.67 7.23 -0.58
N SER A 41 -26.38 7.37 -0.26
CA SER A 41 -25.93 7.41 1.13
C SER A 41 -26.33 8.72 1.82
N TYR A 42 -26.55 8.68 3.14
CA TYR A 42 -27.05 9.84 3.90
C TYR A 42 -26.12 11.07 3.90
N TYR A 43 -24.88 10.91 3.44
CA TYR A 43 -23.84 11.94 3.39
C TYR A 43 -23.44 12.33 1.97
N GLU A 44 -23.99 11.69 0.92
CA GLU A 44 -23.61 11.96 -0.46
C GLU A 44 -23.81 13.45 -0.82
N GLU A 45 -24.99 13.98 -0.54
CA GLU A 45 -25.36 15.36 -0.84
C GLU A 45 -24.44 16.35 -0.12
N ALA A 46 -24.24 16.15 1.18
CA ALA A 46 -23.34 16.96 1.99
C ALA A 46 -21.89 16.94 1.46
N VAL A 47 -21.40 15.77 1.05
CA VAL A 47 -20.04 15.64 0.49
C VAL A 47 -19.94 16.32 -0.86
N ASN A 48 -20.90 16.10 -1.75
CA ASN A 48 -20.91 16.70 -3.08
C ASN A 48 -21.00 18.23 -3.01
N TYR A 49 -21.88 18.76 -2.16
CA TYR A 49 -22.04 20.19 -1.95
C TYR A 49 -20.76 20.83 -1.39
N LEU A 50 -20.22 20.31 -0.29
CA LEU A 50 -19.01 20.90 0.30
C LEU A 50 -17.77 20.73 -0.61
N THR A 51 -17.75 19.71 -1.48
CA THR A 51 -16.70 19.57 -2.49
C THR A 51 -16.86 20.59 -3.61
N SER A 52 -18.09 20.89 -4.06
CA SER A 52 -18.34 21.91 -5.07
C SER A 52 -17.98 23.32 -4.58
N GLN A 53 -18.09 23.56 -3.27
CA GLN A 53 -17.67 24.81 -2.62
C GLN A 53 -16.16 24.85 -2.27
N ASP A 54 -15.36 23.86 -2.69
CA ASP A 54 -13.92 23.70 -2.35
C ASP A 54 -13.62 23.64 -0.83
N VAL A 55 -14.64 23.37 0.01
CA VAL A 55 -14.53 23.29 1.47
C VAL A 55 -13.89 21.97 1.92
N ILE A 56 -14.22 20.86 1.25
CA ILE A 56 -13.63 19.55 1.52
C ILE A 56 -12.94 18.99 0.28
N LYS A 57 -11.87 18.21 0.49
CA LYS A 57 -11.06 17.58 -0.56
C LYS A 57 -10.87 16.10 -0.28
N GLY A 58 -10.76 15.31 -1.34
CA GLY A 58 -10.44 13.88 -1.27
C GLY A 58 -8.98 13.61 -0.88
N LEU A 59 -8.70 12.37 -0.52
CA LEU A 59 -7.36 11.87 -0.25
C LEU A 59 -6.62 11.51 -1.56
N PRO A 60 -5.27 11.42 -1.53
CA PRO A 60 -4.50 10.87 -2.64
C PRO A 60 -5.06 9.52 -3.09
N GLY A 61 -5.30 9.36 -4.40
CA GLY A 61 -5.99 8.20 -4.97
C GLY A 61 -7.46 8.45 -5.34
N GLY A 62 -7.97 9.67 -5.13
CA GLY A 62 -9.29 10.08 -5.63
C GLY A 62 -10.47 9.57 -4.80
N ILE A 63 -10.25 9.20 -3.53
CA ILE A 63 -11.25 8.70 -2.59
C ILE A 63 -11.56 9.73 -1.49
N TYR A 64 -12.76 9.69 -0.90
CA TYR A 64 -13.17 10.57 0.19
C TYR A 64 -12.85 10.02 1.59
N ALA A 65 -12.89 8.70 1.75
CA ALA A 65 -12.75 7.93 2.99
C ALA A 65 -13.78 8.30 4.08
N PRO A 66 -15.10 8.15 3.82
CA PRO A 66 -16.18 8.65 4.68
C PRO A 66 -16.15 8.14 6.13
N LEU A 67 -15.67 6.91 6.36
CA LEU A 67 -15.65 6.26 7.68
C LEU A 67 -14.37 6.57 8.51
N THR A 68 -13.49 7.44 8.02
CA THR A 68 -12.28 7.83 8.76
C THR A 68 -12.61 8.90 9.79
N ASN A 69 -12.16 8.72 11.03
CA ASN A 69 -12.32 9.72 12.09
C ASN A 69 -11.58 11.02 11.75
N VAL A 70 -12.20 12.14 12.10
CA VAL A 70 -11.67 13.50 11.91
C VAL A 70 -11.06 14.00 13.22
N ASP A 71 -9.89 14.62 13.15
CA ASP A 71 -9.28 15.30 14.29
C ASP A 71 -9.78 16.76 14.44
N ARG A 72 -9.54 17.37 15.59
CA ARG A 72 -9.99 18.75 15.87
C ARG A 72 -9.43 19.78 14.89
N ALA A 73 -8.21 19.57 14.40
CA ALA A 73 -7.57 20.43 13.40
C ALA A 73 -8.26 20.34 12.03
N GLN A 74 -8.54 19.12 11.55
CA GLN A 74 -9.21 18.87 10.29
C GLN A 74 -10.63 19.44 10.30
N PHE A 75 -11.40 19.21 11.38
CA PHE A 75 -12.74 19.79 11.50
C PHE A 75 -12.71 21.32 11.49
N SER A 76 -11.69 21.93 12.10
CA SER A 76 -11.50 23.38 12.10
C SER A 76 -11.22 23.94 10.70
N VAL A 77 -10.47 23.23 9.87
CA VAL A 77 -10.24 23.62 8.47
C VAL A 77 -11.55 23.56 7.67
N ILE A 78 -12.33 22.49 7.84
CA ILE A 78 -13.64 22.33 7.18
C ILE A 78 -14.58 23.46 7.61
N LEU A 79 -14.69 23.72 8.91
CA LEU A 79 -15.60 24.74 9.44
C LEU A 79 -15.18 26.16 9.04
N ALA A 80 -13.88 26.49 9.07
CA ALA A 80 -13.39 27.78 8.62
C ALA A 80 -13.62 28.02 7.11
N GLY A 81 -13.47 26.97 6.29
CA GLY A 81 -13.78 27.01 4.86
C GLY A 81 -15.27 27.18 4.60
N ALA A 82 -16.13 26.44 5.32
CA ALA A 82 -17.58 26.55 5.19
C ALA A 82 -18.13 27.93 5.56
N LEU A 83 -17.47 28.61 6.50
CA LEU A 83 -17.79 29.99 6.91
C LEU A 83 -17.14 31.06 6.03
N ASP A 84 -16.33 30.66 5.03
CA ASP A 84 -15.53 31.55 4.17
C ASP A 84 -14.72 32.58 4.98
N LEU A 85 -14.06 32.12 6.04
CA LEU A 85 -13.27 33.00 6.91
C LEU A 85 -11.98 33.45 6.21
N GLU A 86 -11.68 34.75 6.29
CA GLU A 86 -10.39 35.29 5.85
C GLU A 86 -9.25 34.69 6.68
N LEU A 87 -8.40 33.88 6.04
CA LEU A 87 -7.23 33.26 6.66
C LEU A 87 -6.01 34.20 6.56
N SER A 88 -5.31 34.40 7.68
CA SER A 88 -4.11 35.25 7.73
C SER A 88 -2.92 34.60 7.01
N ASP A 89 -2.25 35.33 6.12
CA ASP A 89 -0.97 34.92 5.51
C ASP A 89 0.18 34.77 6.54
N ASN A 90 0.04 35.40 7.71
CA ASN A 90 1.00 35.31 8.81
C ASN A 90 0.25 35.00 10.09
N PRO A 91 -0.14 33.73 10.30
CA PRO A 91 -0.98 33.37 11.42
C PRO A 91 -0.24 33.49 12.76
N LYS A 92 -0.96 33.86 13.82
CA LYS A 92 -0.42 33.99 15.18
C LYS A 92 -0.66 32.73 16.00
N ARG A 93 0.22 32.51 16.98
CA ARG A 93 0.05 31.43 17.96
C ARG A 93 -1.01 31.83 18.99
N VAL A 94 -2.24 31.38 18.76
CA VAL A 94 -3.37 31.60 19.68
C VAL A 94 -3.46 30.54 20.80
N PHE A 95 -2.94 29.32 20.56
CA PHE A 95 -2.84 28.25 21.55
C PHE A 95 -1.39 27.74 21.66
N PRO A 96 -0.92 27.31 22.85
CA PRO A 96 0.46 26.87 23.04
C PRO A 96 0.86 25.68 22.15
N ASP A 97 -0.07 24.75 21.94
CA ASP A 97 0.10 23.49 21.20
C ASP A 97 -0.24 23.59 19.71
N VAL A 98 -0.66 24.76 19.22
CA VAL A 98 -0.91 25.01 17.79
C VAL A 98 0.29 25.71 17.18
N ASN A 99 0.98 25.04 16.26
CA ASN A 99 1.99 25.69 15.43
C ASN A 99 1.31 26.58 14.38
N PRO A 100 1.53 27.91 14.36
CA PRO A 100 0.86 28.79 13.40
C PRO A 100 1.12 28.41 11.93
N ASN A 101 2.31 27.85 11.65
CA ASN A 101 2.72 27.47 10.30
C ASN A 101 2.23 26.06 9.89
N SER A 102 1.39 25.39 10.70
CA SER A 102 0.75 24.14 10.30
C SER A 102 -0.36 24.40 9.28
N TYR A 103 -0.81 23.37 8.55
CA TYR A 103 -1.89 23.50 7.56
C TYR A 103 -3.23 24.00 8.15
N TYR A 104 -3.41 23.86 9.47
CA TYR A 104 -4.60 24.28 10.20
C TYR A 104 -4.40 25.55 11.03
N GLY A 105 -3.17 26.07 11.13
CA GLY A 105 -2.82 27.16 12.05
C GLY A 105 -3.63 28.43 11.80
N ALA A 106 -3.77 28.84 10.54
CA ALA A 106 -4.57 30.00 10.15
C ALA A 106 -6.09 29.80 10.37
N ALA A 107 -6.60 28.60 10.10
CA ALA A 107 -8.01 28.26 10.34
C ALA A 107 -8.36 28.29 11.83
N VAL A 108 -7.49 27.73 12.68
CA VAL A 108 -7.67 27.74 14.13
C VAL A 108 -7.58 29.16 14.70
N GLU A 109 -6.66 30.00 14.21
CA GLU A 109 -6.61 31.42 14.59
C GLU A 109 -7.90 32.16 14.19
N ALA A 110 -8.39 31.95 12.96
CA ALA A 110 -9.61 32.60 12.48
C ALA A 110 -10.83 32.23 13.33
N LEU A 111 -11.01 30.94 13.63
CA LEU A 111 -12.10 30.45 14.49
C LEU A 111 -11.94 30.95 15.94
N PHE A 112 -10.71 31.05 16.46
CA PHE A 112 -10.45 31.59 17.79
C PHE A 112 -10.84 33.07 17.87
N ASN A 113 -10.44 33.86 16.87
CA ASN A 113 -10.79 35.27 16.78
C ASN A 113 -12.31 35.50 16.60
N ALA A 114 -12.99 34.57 15.94
CA ALA A 114 -14.44 34.54 15.82
C ALA A 114 -15.17 34.07 17.11
N GLY A 115 -14.42 33.56 18.10
CA GLY A 115 -14.97 33.08 19.37
C GLY A 115 -15.66 31.70 19.28
N ILE A 116 -15.35 30.91 18.25
CA ILE A 116 -15.96 29.59 17.96
C ILE A 116 -15.17 28.45 18.60
N VAL A 117 -13.86 28.65 18.82
CA VAL A 117 -13.00 27.67 19.48
C VAL A 117 -12.30 28.28 20.67
N ASP A 118 -12.19 27.49 21.72
CA ASP A 118 -11.45 27.77 22.94
C ASP A 118 -10.51 26.62 23.29
N GLY A 119 -9.61 26.90 24.22
CA GLY A 119 -8.67 25.92 24.74
C GLY A 119 -9.28 25.13 25.89
N ASP A 120 -8.68 23.98 26.19
CA ASP A 120 -9.00 23.20 27.37
C ASP A 120 -8.63 23.94 28.68
N GLN A 121 -8.80 23.27 29.81
CA GLN A 121 -8.46 23.83 31.14
C GLN A 121 -6.98 24.24 31.29
N LYS A 122 -6.10 23.78 30.40
CA LYS A 122 -4.67 24.11 30.34
C LYS A 122 -4.35 25.14 29.25
N GLY A 123 -5.36 25.61 28.53
CA GLY A 123 -5.24 26.56 27.42
C GLY A 123 -4.80 25.91 26.10
N ASN A 124 -4.82 24.58 25.98
CA ASN A 124 -4.41 23.85 24.78
C ASN A 124 -5.62 23.57 23.86
N PHE A 125 -5.39 23.57 22.55
CA PHE A 125 -6.43 23.28 21.56
C PHE A 125 -6.62 21.76 21.31
N ASN A 126 -5.56 20.98 21.50
CA ASN A 126 -5.44 19.55 21.25
C ASN A 126 -5.73 19.16 19.77
N PRO A 127 -4.96 19.68 18.79
CA PRO A 127 -5.29 19.60 17.35
C PRO A 127 -5.37 18.17 16.79
N THR A 128 -4.59 17.23 17.31
CA THR A 128 -4.49 15.85 16.79
C THR A 128 -5.43 14.86 17.45
N ASN A 129 -6.21 15.29 18.44
CA ASN A 129 -7.20 14.42 19.07
C ASN A 129 -8.43 14.30 18.17
N SER A 130 -8.95 13.09 18.02
CA SER A 130 -10.24 12.86 17.37
C SER A 130 -11.31 13.75 18.02
N ILE A 131 -12.09 14.45 17.20
CA ILE A 131 -13.12 15.34 17.73
C ILE A 131 -14.37 14.53 18.12
N ASP A 132 -14.90 14.83 19.31
CA ASP A 132 -16.15 14.24 19.79
C ASP A 132 -17.39 15.03 19.31
N ARG A 133 -18.53 14.34 19.27
CA ARG A 133 -19.81 14.91 18.80
C ARG A 133 -20.29 16.09 19.64
N ALA A 134 -19.98 16.12 20.94
CA ALA A 134 -20.32 17.24 21.82
C ALA A 134 -19.54 18.51 21.46
N SER A 135 -18.25 18.39 21.14
CA SER A 135 -17.38 19.46 20.69
C SER A 135 -17.80 19.98 19.32
N VAL A 136 -18.14 19.09 18.38
CA VAL A 136 -18.72 19.48 17.08
C VAL A 136 -20.01 20.26 17.28
N ALA A 137 -20.91 19.80 18.17
CA ALA A 137 -22.17 20.47 18.42
C ALA A 137 -21.97 21.91 18.92
N LYS A 138 -21.06 22.11 19.87
CA LYS A 138 -20.69 23.46 20.34
C LYS A 138 -20.15 24.33 19.21
N MET A 139 -19.13 23.83 18.50
CA MET A 139 -18.47 24.60 17.44
C MET A 139 -19.44 25.00 16.33
N VAL A 140 -20.39 24.13 15.95
CA VAL A 140 -21.39 24.44 14.92
C VAL A 140 -22.42 25.47 15.43
N VAL A 141 -22.91 25.35 16.66
CA VAL A 141 -23.83 26.35 17.23
C VAL A 141 -23.17 27.73 17.31
N GLU A 142 -21.93 27.80 17.78
CA GLU A 142 -21.19 29.05 17.89
C GLU A 142 -20.83 29.63 16.51
N ALA A 143 -20.44 28.78 15.55
CA ALA A 143 -20.10 29.17 14.19
C ALA A 143 -21.25 29.84 13.43
N PHE A 144 -22.44 29.23 13.49
CA PHE A 144 -23.61 29.70 12.76
C PHE A 144 -24.49 30.64 13.60
N GLY A 145 -24.09 30.93 14.83
CA GLY A 145 -24.77 31.87 15.72
C GLY A 145 -26.18 31.43 16.11
N PHE A 146 -26.44 30.11 16.18
CA PHE A 146 -27.74 29.61 16.61
C PHE A 146 -27.99 29.97 18.08
N GLU A 147 -29.17 30.54 18.37
CA GLU A 147 -29.53 30.90 19.73
C GLU A 147 -29.71 29.64 20.58
N GLN A 148 -28.94 29.53 21.67
CA GLN A 148 -28.96 28.35 22.51
C GLN A 148 -30.32 28.21 23.22
N ASP A 149 -31.07 27.16 22.90
CA ASP A 149 -32.35 26.85 23.54
C ASP A 149 -32.28 25.54 24.33
N SER A 150 -32.01 25.66 25.63
CA SER A 150 -31.98 24.52 26.55
C SER A 150 -33.38 24.03 26.97
N SER A 151 -34.46 24.70 26.53
CA SER A 151 -35.85 24.33 26.90
C SER A 151 -36.48 23.28 25.97
N VAL A 152 -35.81 22.97 24.85
CA VAL A 152 -36.27 21.98 23.87
C VAL A 152 -36.15 20.57 24.43
N ARG A 153 -37.26 19.84 24.42
CA ARG A 153 -37.26 18.42 24.77
C ARG A 153 -36.70 17.58 23.62
N ILE A 154 -35.47 17.10 23.79
CA ILE A 154 -34.82 16.15 22.88
C ILE A 154 -35.14 14.69 23.25
N PRO A 155 -35.06 13.74 22.29
CA PRO A 155 -35.30 12.32 22.53
C PRO A 155 -34.07 11.55 23.04
N PHE A 156 -32.91 12.19 23.19
CA PHE A 156 -31.64 11.52 23.50
C PHE A 156 -31.45 11.25 25.00
N ASN A 157 -31.41 9.97 25.38
CA ASN A 157 -31.30 9.55 26.78
C ASN A 157 -29.89 9.70 27.35
N ASP A 158 -28.87 9.82 26.50
CA ASP A 158 -27.45 9.94 26.85
C ASP A 158 -26.94 11.40 26.89
N VAL A 159 -27.83 12.37 26.67
CA VAL A 159 -27.58 13.78 26.95
C VAL A 159 -28.02 14.07 28.38
N VAL A 160 -27.05 14.08 29.30
CA VAL A 160 -27.31 14.28 30.73
C VAL A 160 -27.67 15.73 31.01
N ALA A 161 -28.79 15.95 31.72
CA ALA A 161 -29.22 17.28 32.13
C ALA A 161 -28.16 17.99 32.97
N GLY A 162 -27.85 19.25 32.63
CA GLY A 162 -26.79 20.07 33.22
C GLY A 162 -25.39 19.81 32.65
N SER A 163 -25.23 18.94 31.65
CA SER A 163 -23.95 18.76 30.96
C SER A 163 -23.62 20.01 30.12
N TRP A 164 -22.33 20.32 29.99
CA TRP A 164 -21.88 21.53 29.29
C TRP A 164 -22.33 21.59 27.81
N TYR A 165 -22.60 20.43 27.21
CA TYR A 165 -23.02 20.31 25.82
C TYR A 165 -24.54 20.23 25.62
N GLU A 166 -25.34 20.08 26.69
CA GLU A 166 -26.80 19.90 26.60
C GLU A 166 -27.46 20.99 25.76
N GLY A 167 -27.18 22.27 26.06
CA GLY A 167 -27.77 23.38 25.32
C GLY A 167 -27.41 23.39 23.84
N TYR A 168 -26.18 23.00 23.49
CA TYR A 168 -25.75 22.94 22.09
C TYR A 168 -26.43 21.79 21.33
N VAL A 169 -26.55 20.62 21.96
CA VAL A 169 -27.23 19.47 21.36
C VAL A 169 -28.73 19.74 21.20
N ASN A 170 -29.38 20.34 22.20
CA ASN A 170 -30.79 20.72 22.14
C ASN A 170 -31.06 21.69 20.99
N THR A 171 -30.16 22.66 20.81
CA THR A 171 -30.25 23.67 19.75
C THR A 171 -30.10 23.02 18.38
N LEU A 172 -29.06 22.21 18.15
CA LEU A 172 -28.88 21.55 16.86
C LEU A 172 -30.02 20.58 16.52
N TYR A 173 -30.62 19.95 17.53
CA TYR A 173 -31.81 19.11 17.32
C TYR A 173 -33.03 19.95 16.95
N SER A 174 -33.25 21.08 17.63
CA SER A 174 -34.41 21.94 17.39
C SER A 174 -34.40 22.59 16.01
N VAL A 175 -33.22 22.95 15.52
CA VAL A 175 -33.03 23.49 14.17
C VAL A 175 -32.85 22.39 13.11
N GLY A 176 -32.95 21.11 13.46
CA GLY A 176 -32.90 20.01 12.49
C GLY A 176 -31.50 19.69 11.92
N VAL A 177 -30.43 20.20 12.53
CA VAL A 177 -29.04 19.89 12.12
C VAL A 177 -28.66 18.46 12.50
N VAL A 178 -29.18 17.94 13.62
CA VAL A 178 -28.89 16.57 14.11
C VAL A 178 -30.15 15.77 14.42
N ASN A 179 -30.11 14.48 14.09
CA ASN A 179 -31.17 13.51 14.44
C ASN A 179 -30.72 12.43 15.45
N GLY A 180 -29.47 12.49 15.92
CA GLY A 180 -28.85 11.48 16.78
C GLY A 180 -28.18 10.34 16.00
N THR A 181 -27.41 9.50 16.70
CA THR A 181 -26.85 8.25 16.15
C THR A 181 -27.88 7.13 16.13
N THR A 182 -28.87 7.21 17.02
CA THR A 182 -30.12 6.45 16.95
C THR A 182 -31.28 7.38 17.33
N ALA A 183 -32.51 6.93 17.16
CA ALA A 183 -33.70 7.71 17.53
C ALA A 183 -33.68 8.25 18.97
N ASN A 184 -32.98 7.58 19.90
CA ASN A 184 -32.93 7.94 21.31
C ASN A 184 -31.50 8.14 21.86
N THR A 185 -30.50 8.29 21.00
CA THR A 185 -29.08 8.40 21.41
C THR A 185 -28.35 9.44 20.56
N PHE A 186 -27.62 10.37 21.20
CA PHE A 186 -26.77 11.36 20.52
C PHE A 186 -25.31 10.93 20.41
N SER A 187 -24.81 10.17 21.38
CA SER A 187 -23.41 9.76 21.55
C SER A 187 -22.44 10.92 21.73
N PRO A 188 -22.56 11.75 22.80
CA PRO A 188 -21.78 12.98 22.95
C PRO A 188 -20.26 12.77 22.96
N GLN A 189 -19.78 11.63 23.50
CA GLN A 189 -18.36 11.26 23.51
C GLN A 189 -17.93 10.36 22.34
N GLY A 190 -18.83 10.10 21.39
CA GLY A 190 -18.48 9.39 20.17
C GLY A 190 -17.62 10.26 19.26
N THR A 191 -16.64 9.65 18.59
CA THR A 191 -15.82 10.34 17.59
C THR A 191 -16.63 10.60 16.32
N VAL A 192 -16.26 11.65 15.60
CA VAL A 192 -16.91 12.05 14.34
C VAL A 192 -16.07 11.59 13.16
N ASP A 193 -16.69 10.87 12.23
CA ASP A 193 -16.08 10.50 10.94
C ASP A 193 -16.28 11.59 9.87
N ARG A 194 -15.58 11.45 8.74
CA ARG A 194 -15.59 12.43 7.64
C ARG A 194 -16.98 12.60 7.00
N ALA A 195 -17.80 11.56 6.96
CA ALA A 195 -19.17 11.64 6.49
C ALA A 195 -20.04 12.46 7.46
N GLN A 196 -19.96 12.16 8.74
CA GLN A 196 -20.70 12.88 9.78
C GLN A 196 -20.27 14.33 9.86
N ALA A 197 -18.97 14.63 9.79
CA ALA A 197 -18.45 16.00 9.78
C ALA A 197 -19.05 16.83 8.63
N ALA A 198 -19.13 16.25 7.42
CA ALA A 198 -19.75 16.90 6.27
C ALA A 198 -21.24 17.17 6.52
N VAL A 199 -21.99 16.20 7.04
CA VAL A 199 -23.43 16.34 7.32
C VAL A 199 -23.70 17.41 8.40
N PHE A 200 -22.90 17.47 9.46
CA PHE A 200 -23.03 18.50 10.49
C PHE A 200 -22.92 19.91 9.91
N VAL A 201 -21.91 20.14 9.05
CA VAL A 201 -21.65 21.45 8.46
C VAL A 201 -22.67 21.78 7.38
N TYR A 202 -22.99 20.81 6.51
CA TYR A 202 -23.99 20.98 5.45
C TYR A 202 -25.36 21.36 6.01
N ASN A 203 -25.88 20.59 6.96
CA ASN A 203 -27.19 20.88 7.55
C ASN A 203 -27.19 22.22 8.29
N ALA A 204 -26.07 22.62 8.91
CA ALA A 204 -25.97 23.92 9.57
C ALA A 204 -25.98 25.08 8.56
N LEU A 205 -25.34 24.92 7.40
CA LEU A 205 -25.42 25.89 6.30
C LEU A 205 -26.86 26.08 5.83
N LEU A 206 -27.58 24.97 5.57
CA LEU A 206 -29.00 24.99 5.17
C LEU A 206 -29.86 25.78 6.17
N GLN A 207 -29.63 25.58 7.48
CA GLN A 207 -30.45 26.20 8.53
C GLN A 207 -30.06 27.64 8.82
N ALA A 208 -28.83 28.06 8.53
CA ALA A 208 -28.37 29.43 8.72
C ALA A 208 -28.87 30.42 7.65
N GLY A 209 -29.73 29.96 6.72
CA GLY A 209 -30.20 30.78 5.60
C GLY A 209 -29.09 31.08 4.59
N VAL A 210 -27.96 30.36 4.67
CA VAL A 210 -27.08 30.13 3.52
C VAL A 210 -27.81 29.07 2.70
N ASP A 211 -28.88 29.50 2.04
CA ASP A 211 -29.53 28.71 1.02
C ASP A 211 -28.42 28.29 0.06
N PRO A 212 -28.19 27.00 -0.19
CA PRO A 212 -27.44 26.62 -1.36
C PRO A 212 -28.23 27.23 -2.50
N GLU A 213 -27.76 28.35 -3.06
CA GLU A 213 -28.17 28.73 -4.39
C GLU A 213 -27.73 27.54 -5.28
N GLU A 214 -28.60 26.53 -5.39
CA GLU A 214 -28.95 26.07 -6.72
C GLU A 214 -29.26 27.31 -7.56
N PRO A 215 -28.85 27.30 -8.83
CA PRO A 215 -29.06 28.43 -9.72
C PRO A 215 -30.58 28.74 -9.82
N GLY A 216 -31.04 29.70 -9.02
CA GLY A 216 -32.27 30.48 -9.17
C GLY A 216 -33.59 29.72 -9.26
N ASP A 217 -34.47 29.96 -8.29
CA ASP A 217 -35.93 29.94 -8.49
C ASP A 217 -36.34 30.99 -9.55
N GLU A 218 -36.24 30.63 -10.83
CA GLU A 218 -37.18 31.08 -11.85
C GLU A 218 -37.90 29.84 -12.39
N GLU A 219 -39.17 29.68 -12.01
CA GLU A 219 -40.15 28.72 -12.57
C GLU A 219 -39.59 27.39 -13.12
N ALA A 220 -39.56 26.34 -12.30
CA ALA A 220 -39.42 24.94 -12.74
C ALA A 220 -38.37 24.75 -13.85
N VAL A 221 -37.10 25.10 -13.57
CA VAL A 221 -36.03 24.84 -14.52
C VAL A 221 -35.71 23.35 -14.49
N ALA A 222 -36.34 22.63 -15.40
CA ALA A 222 -35.91 21.28 -15.69
C ALA A 222 -34.44 21.33 -16.16
N ASN A 223 -33.60 20.38 -15.74
CA ASN A 223 -32.27 20.25 -16.33
C ASN A 223 -32.44 19.86 -17.80
N VAL A 224 -32.17 20.80 -18.71
CA VAL A 224 -32.29 20.60 -20.15
C VAL A 224 -30.92 20.35 -20.74
N LYS A 225 -30.76 19.17 -21.37
CA LYS A 225 -29.50 18.75 -21.96
C LYS A 225 -29.72 18.24 -23.38
N ALA A 226 -29.03 18.83 -24.35
CA ALA A 226 -28.89 18.17 -25.65
C ALA A 226 -28.09 16.88 -25.50
N ILE A 227 -28.66 15.78 -25.97
CA ILE A 227 -28.00 14.47 -25.99
C ILE A 227 -27.26 14.28 -27.33
N ASN A 228 -27.87 14.75 -28.41
CA ASN A 228 -27.31 14.77 -29.75
C ASN A 228 -28.01 15.84 -30.60
N ASN A 229 -27.69 15.90 -31.89
CA ASN A 229 -28.20 16.93 -32.80
C ASN A 229 -29.72 16.92 -33.03
N THR A 230 -30.46 15.90 -32.60
CA THR A 230 -31.93 15.86 -32.72
C THR A 230 -32.63 15.46 -31.41
N THR A 231 -31.90 15.18 -30.33
CA THR A 231 -32.49 14.70 -29.07
C THR A 231 -32.10 15.60 -27.91
N VAL A 232 -33.09 15.98 -27.11
CA VAL A 232 -32.93 16.82 -25.91
C VAL A 232 -33.61 16.11 -24.74
N GLU A 233 -32.93 15.95 -23.62
CA GLU A 233 -33.52 15.48 -22.37
C GLU A 233 -33.90 16.68 -21.50
N VAL A 234 -35.08 16.60 -20.90
CA VAL A 234 -35.63 17.58 -19.96
C VAL A 234 -35.96 16.84 -18.68
N THR A 235 -35.16 17.04 -17.64
CA THR A 235 -35.34 16.36 -16.34
C THR A 235 -36.04 17.29 -15.36
N PHE A 236 -37.23 16.90 -14.92
CA PHE A 236 -38.04 17.65 -13.96
C PHE A 236 -37.73 17.22 -12.52
N GLU A 237 -38.07 18.05 -11.55
CA GLU A 237 -37.92 17.72 -10.12
C GLU A 237 -38.87 16.60 -9.68
N ASP A 238 -40.10 16.62 -10.22
CA ASP A 238 -41.16 15.65 -9.93
C ASP A 238 -41.37 14.66 -11.09
N ALA A 239 -41.93 13.50 -10.77
CA ALA A 239 -42.27 12.49 -11.77
C ALA A 239 -43.37 13.01 -12.71
N VAL A 240 -43.15 12.87 -14.03
CA VAL A 240 -44.07 13.35 -15.06
C VAL A 240 -44.94 12.21 -15.55
N ALA A 241 -46.26 12.40 -15.49
CA ALA A 241 -47.26 11.50 -16.07
C ALA A 241 -48.00 12.23 -17.20
N ASP A 242 -48.27 11.55 -18.32
CA ASP A 242 -48.95 12.06 -19.52
C ASP A 242 -48.25 13.23 -20.25
N VAL A 243 -47.23 12.90 -21.04
CA VAL A 243 -46.47 13.86 -21.88
C VAL A 243 -47.03 13.88 -23.30
N LYS A 244 -47.31 15.08 -23.85
CA LYS A 244 -47.59 15.27 -25.28
C LYS A 244 -46.56 16.20 -25.91
N ALA A 245 -46.14 15.90 -27.14
CA ALA A 245 -45.16 16.70 -27.87
C ALA A 245 -45.59 18.17 -28.07
N LEU A 246 -46.89 18.46 -28.15
CA LEU A 246 -47.43 19.81 -28.32
C LEU A 246 -47.27 20.71 -27.08
N ASP A 247 -47.04 20.11 -25.92
CA ASP A 247 -46.87 20.87 -24.68
C ASP A 247 -45.45 21.46 -24.59
N PHE A 248 -44.52 20.99 -25.42
CA PHE A 248 -43.12 21.41 -25.48
C PHE A 248 -42.84 22.19 -26.77
N ALA A 249 -42.20 23.36 -26.64
CA ALA A 249 -41.74 24.14 -27.77
C ALA A 249 -40.29 24.61 -27.55
N ILE A 250 -39.50 24.60 -28.62
CA ILE A 250 -38.11 25.04 -28.62
C ILE A 250 -37.96 26.09 -29.71
N GLU A 251 -37.54 27.30 -29.36
CA GLU A 251 -37.43 28.37 -30.35
C GLU A 251 -36.41 28.01 -31.43
N GLY A 252 -36.82 28.04 -32.70
CA GLY A 252 -35.96 27.66 -33.83
C GLY A 252 -35.92 26.16 -34.17
N LEU A 253 -36.52 25.27 -33.37
CA LEU A 253 -36.56 23.83 -33.63
C LEU A 253 -37.99 23.26 -33.57
N THR A 254 -38.30 22.31 -34.45
CA THR A 254 -39.59 21.60 -34.41
C THR A 254 -39.50 20.38 -33.51
N VAL A 255 -40.28 20.33 -32.42
CA VAL A 255 -40.43 19.12 -31.58
C VAL A 255 -41.39 18.16 -32.26
N SER A 256 -40.91 16.97 -32.64
CA SER A 256 -41.69 15.95 -33.33
C SER A 256 -42.24 14.87 -32.40
N ASN A 257 -41.59 14.66 -31.25
CA ASN A 257 -42.01 13.68 -30.25
C ASN A 257 -41.53 14.08 -28.85
N ALA A 258 -42.25 13.63 -27.81
CA ALA A 258 -41.89 13.80 -26.41
C ALA A 258 -42.34 12.57 -25.62
N VAL A 259 -41.43 11.89 -24.92
CA VAL A 259 -41.70 10.63 -24.22
C VAL A 259 -40.97 10.57 -22.88
N VAL A 260 -41.61 10.06 -21.83
CA VAL A 260 -40.96 9.82 -20.52
C VAL A 260 -39.95 8.67 -20.64
N LYS A 261 -38.74 8.84 -20.12
CA LYS A 261 -37.66 7.86 -20.15
C LYS A 261 -38.09 6.61 -19.38
N GLN A 262 -37.95 5.42 -19.98
CA GLN A 262 -38.44 4.18 -19.35
C GLN A 262 -37.74 3.83 -18.02
N THR A 263 -36.49 4.26 -17.87
CA THR A 263 -35.68 4.03 -16.66
C THR A 263 -35.87 5.10 -15.59
N ASP A 264 -36.43 6.25 -15.95
CA ASP A 264 -36.56 7.42 -15.07
C ASP A 264 -37.84 8.21 -15.38
N SER A 265 -38.79 8.18 -14.43
CA SER A 265 -40.08 8.85 -14.56
C SER A 265 -40.01 10.38 -14.47
N LYS A 266 -38.85 10.96 -14.17
CA LYS A 266 -38.65 12.42 -14.09
C LYS A 266 -38.12 13.03 -15.38
N THR A 267 -37.56 12.21 -16.27
CA THR A 267 -36.91 12.68 -17.50
C THR A 267 -37.81 12.50 -18.71
N VAL A 268 -38.02 13.58 -19.46
CA VAL A 268 -38.71 13.59 -20.75
C VAL A 268 -37.69 13.73 -21.87
N VAL A 269 -37.74 12.80 -22.83
CA VAL A 269 -36.91 12.79 -24.04
C VAL A 269 -37.69 13.44 -25.18
N LEU A 270 -37.19 14.58 -25.66
CA LEU A 270 -37.72 15.31 -26.81
C LEU A 270 -36.96 14.94 -28.08
N THR A 271 -37.69 14.69 -29.16
CA THR A 271 -37.15 14.59 -30.52
C THR A 271 -37.41 15.89 -31.26
N THR A 272 -36.37 16.47 -31.85
CA THR A 272 -36.33 17.82 -32.43
C THR A 272 -35.82 17.80 -33.87
N SER A 273 -35.99 18.89 -34.62
CA SER A 273 -35.23 19.10 -35.86
C SER A 273 -33.73 19.25 -35.57
N ALA A 274 -32.89 19.15 -36.60
CA ALA A 274 -31.44 19.27 -36.45
C ALA A 274 -31.03 20.59 -35.78
N GLN A 275 -30.30 20.47 -34.67
CA GLN A 275 -29.69 21.56 -33.92
C GLN A 275 -28.42 22.06 -34.62
N THR A 276 -28.10 23.33 -34.41
CA THR A 276 -26.81 23.92 -34.77
C THR A 276 -25.87 23.81 -33.56
N GLY A 277 -24.64 23.34 -33.77
CA GLY A 277 -23.65 23.26 -32.68
C GLY A 277 -23.27 24.64 -32.14
N GLY A 278 -23.32 24.81 -30.82
CA GLY A 278 -22.93 26.07 -30.17
C GLY A 278 -23.99 27.17 -30.20
N GLU A 279 -25.15 26.92 -30.80
CA GLU A 279 -26.32 27.81 -30.66
C GLU A 279 -27.07 27.46 -29.38
N GLU A 280 -27.42 28.47 -28.58
CA GLU A 280 -28.23 28.29 -27.37
C GLU A 280 -29.72 28.23 -27.76
N TYR A 281 -30.41 27.19 -27.29
CA TYR A 281 -31.83 26.97 -27.50
C TYR A 281 -32.59 27.03 -26.18
N THR A 282 -33.76 27.66 -26.18
CA THR A 282 -34.66 27.74 -25.03
C THR A 282 -35.81 26.77 -25.19
N VAL A 283 -36.03 25.93 -24.17
CA VAL A 283 -37.16 25.01 -24.09
C VAL A 283 -38.25 25.63 -23.25
N THR A 284 -39.48 25.55 -23.75
CA THR A 284 -40.68 26.01 -23.07
C THR A 284 -41.68 24.87 -22.95
N VAL A 285 -42.40 24.80 -21.83
CA VAL A 285 -43.52 23.89 -21.60
C VAL A 285 -44.76 24.73 -21.31
N ASN A 286 -45.85 24.53 -22.04
CA ASN A 286 -47.09 25.32 -21.91
C ASN A 286 -46.85 26.85 -21.94
N ASN A 287 -45.92 27.31 -22.77
CA ASN A 287 -45.44 28.71 -22.87
C ASN A 287 -44.69 29.28 -21.65
N ALA A 288 -44.34 28.45 -20.66
CA ALA A 288 -43.39 28.82 -19.59
C ALA A 288 -41.99 28.29 -19.94
N THR A 289 -40.95 29.10 -19.75
CA THR A 289 -39.57 28.68 -19.99
C THR A 289 -39.14 27.69 -18.92
N VAL A 290 -38.63 26.53 -19.33
CA VAL A 290 -38.18 25.47 -18.41
C VAL A 290 -36.67 25.24 -18.43
N GLY A 291 -35.94 25.91 -19.31
CA GLY A 291 -34.47 25.83 -19.34
C GLY A 291 -33.88 26.05 -20.72
N THR A 292 -32.55 26.14 -20.78
CA THR A 292 -31.78 26.35 -22.01
C THR A 292 -30.75 25.24 -22.19
N PHE A 293 -30.37 24.98 -23.43
CA PHE A 293 -29.27 24.07 -23.75
C PHE A 293 -28.46 24.57 -24.94
N GLU A 294 -27.17 24.24 -24.97
CA GLU A 294 -26.32 24.46 -26.14
C GLU A 294 -26.54 23.32 -27.14
N GLY A 295 -26.89 23.68 -28.38
CA GLY A 295 -27.13 22.73 -29.45
C GLY A 295 -25.89 21.92 -29.81
N ILE A 296 -26.11 20.68 -30.22
CA ILE A 296 -25.05 19.76 -30.64
C ILE A 296 -25.05 19.65 -32.17
N SER A 297 -23.87 19.82 -32.78
CA SER A 297 -23.72 19.60 -34.22
C SER A 297 -23.94 18.13 -34.59
N ALA A 298 -24.43 17.88 -35.81
CA ALA A 298 -24.52 16.53 -36.36
C ALA A 298 -23.17 15.82 -36.30
N VAL A 299 -23.10 14.72 -35.55
CA VAL A 299 -21.92 13.88 -35.44
C VAL A 299 -21.83 12.99 -36.67
N VAL A 300 -20.73 13.08 -37.41
CA VAL A 300 -20.45 12.20 -38.54
C VAL A 300 -19.64 11.01 -38.03
N PRO A 301 -20.18 9.78 -38.05
CA PRO A 301 -19.45 8.61 -37.57
C PRO A 301 -18.21 8.33 -38.41
N THR A 302 -17.11 7.97 -37.74
CA THR A 302 -15.87 7.53 -38.40
C THR A 302 -15.84 6.03 -38.63
N ALA A 303 -16.58 5.25 -37.84
CA ALA A 303 -16.77 3.81 -38.05
C ALA A 303 -18.09 3.31 -37.46
N VAL A 304 -18.61 2.23 -38.04
CA VAL A 304 -19.74 1.46 -37.51
C VAL A 304 -19.35 -0.02 -37.56
N ASN A 305 -19.37 -0.70 -36.41
CA ASN A 305 -18.96 -2.10 -36.29
C ASN A 305 -20.07 -2.92 -35.64
N VAL A 306 -20.49 -4.02 -36.28
CA VAL A 306 -21.38 -4.99 -35.64
C VAL A 306 -20.63 -5.65 -34.47
N VAL A 307 -21.20 -5.62 -33.27
CA VAL A 307 -20.55 -6.09 -32.03
C VAL A 307 -20.30 -7.59 -32.09
N GLU A 308 -21.36 -8.38 -32.34
CA GLU A 308 -21.27 -9.81 -32.59
C GLU A 308 -21.58 -10.12 -34.05
N ARG A 309 -20.54 -10.42 -34.82
CA ARG A 309 -20.65 -10.61 -36.28
C ARG A 309 -21.24 -11.97 -36.70
N SER A 310 -21.42 -12.89 -35.76
CA SER A 310 -22.12 -14.16 -35.97
C SER A 310 -22.97 -14.49 -34.75
N LEU A 311 -24.29 -14.49 -34.94
CA LEU A 311 -25.28 -14.82 -33.92
C LEU A 311 -26.07 -16.08 -34.33
N GLN A 312 -26.62 -16.79 -33.35
CA GLN A 312 -27.47 -17.95 -33.59
C GLN A 312 -28.86 -17.72 -32.99
N GLY A 313 -29.87 -17.64 -33.86
CA GLY A 313 -31.26 -17.46 -33.51
C GLY A 313 -32.04 -18.77 -33.47
N VAL A 314 -32.95 -18.88 -32.49
CA VAL A 314 -33.95 -19.94 -32.47
C VAL A 314 -35.21 -19.42 -33.16
N VAL A 315 -35.68 -20.12 -34.18
CA VAL A 315 -36.88 -19.74 -34.95
C VAL A 315 -38.07 -19.50 -34.00
N GLY A 316 -38.74 -18.36 -34.18
CA GLY A 316 -39.85 -17.92 -33.33
C GLY A 316 -39.44 -17.24 -32.03
N LYS A 317 -38.14 -17.06 -31.75
CA LYS A 317 -37.62 -16.26 -30.64
C LYS A 317 -36.92 -15.00 -31.16
N GLU A 318 -36.89 -13.97 -30.33
CA GLU A 318 -36.17 -12.74 -30.62
C GLU A 318 -34.66 -12.94 -30.60
N VAL A 319 -33.96 -12.28 -31.53
CA VAL A 319 -32.51 -12.11 -31.53
C VAL A 319 -32.20 -10.62 -31.55
N THR A 320 -31.25 -10.23 -30.71
CA THR A 320 -30.77 -8.86 -30.61
C THR A 320 -29.44 -8.73 -31.36
N VAL A 321 -29.37 -7.77 -32.28
CA VAL A 321 -28.16 -7.38 -32.98
C VAL A 321 -27.73 -5.99 -32.51
N GLN A 322 -26.42 -5.78 -32.42
CA GLN A 322 -25.85 -4.52 -31.90
C GLN A 322 -24.79 -3.97 -32.86
N ALA A 323 -24.73 -2.65 -32.97
CA ALA A 323 -23.73 -1.93 -33.74
C ALA A 323 -23.08 -0.86 -32.87
N GLN A 324 -21.76 -0.95 -32.71
CA GLN A 324 -20.93 0.06 -32.08
C GLN A 324 -20.56 1.14 -33.10
N VAL A 325 -20.92 2.37 -32.80
CA VAL A 325 -20.55 3.57 -33.55
C VAL A 325 -19.31 4.19 -32.91
N THR A 326 -18.35 4.59 -33.75
CA THR A 326 -17.16 5.35 -33.36
C THR A 326 -17.27 6.76 -33.93
N VAL A 327 -16.93 7.74 -33.09
CA VAL A 327 -16.99 9.17 -33.40
C VAL A 327 -15.66 9.83 -33.01
N PRO A 328 -15.32 11.00 -33.56
CA PRO A 328 -14.15 11.77 -33.14
C PRO A 328 -14.17 12.10 -31.62
N ALA A 329 -12.99 12.22 -31.02
CA ALA A 329 -12.86 12.53 -29.60
C ALA A 329 -13.58 13.83 -29.23
N GLY A 330 -14.33 13.81 -28.13
CA GLY A 330 -15.11 14.96 -27.63
C GLY A 330 -16.51 15.11 -28.23
N GLN A 331 -16.93 14.26 -29.18
CA GLN A 331 -18.29 14.28 -29.72
C GLN A 331 -19.20 13.30 -28.98
N SER A 332 -20.50 13.64 -28.91
CA SER A 332 -21.51 12.74 -28.34
C SER A 332 -21.59 11.44 -29.14
N LYS A 333 -21.70 10.32 -28.42
CA LYS A 333 -21.91 9.00 -28.99
C LYS A 333 -23.39 8.61 -29.01
N ALA A 334 -24.25 9.35 -28.31
CA ALA A 334 -25.65 9.03 -28.12
C ALA A 334 -26.53 9.52 -29.28
N GLY A 335 -27.64 8.81 -29.48
CA GLY A 335 -28.67 8.99 -30.51
C GLY A 335 -28.22 9.34 -31.91
N ILE A 336 -27.12 8.74 -32.34
CA ILE A 336 -26.74 8.65 -33.74
C ILE A 336 -27.62 7.56 -34.38
N PRO A 337 -28.37 7.87 -35.45
CA PRO A 337 -29.20 6.88 -36.13
C PRO A 337 -28.32 5.87 -36.89
N VAL A 338 -28.55 4.60 -36.62
CA VAL A 338 -27.92 3.47 -37.31
C VAL A 338 -29.00 2.66 -38.01
N THR A 339 -28.86 2.48 -39.32
CA THR A 339 -29.72 1.61 -40.09
C THR A 339 -29.20 0.16 -40.01
N PHE A 340 -30.07 -0.76 -39.61
CA PHE A 340 -29.91 -2.20 -39.67
C PHE A 340 -30.63 -2.72 -40.91
N ASN A 341 -29.84 -3.01 -41.95
CA ASN A 341 -30.35 -3.64 -43.16
C ASN A 341 -30.20 -5.17 -43.06
N ILE A 342 -31.31 -5.86 -42.84
CA ILE A 342 -31.37 -7.32 -42.69
C ILE A 342 -31.83 -7.91 -44.01
N ASP A 343 -30.87 -8.41 -44.77
CA ASP A 343 -31.08 -9.10 -46.04
C ASP A 343 -31.26 -10.61 -45.81
N ARG A 344 -32.40 -11.13 -46.27
CA ARG A 344 -32.81 -12.54 -46.13
C ARG A 344 -32.47 -13.38 -47.37
N GLY A 345 -31.77 -12.80 -48.36
CA GLY A 345 -31.37 -13.46 -49.59
C GLY A 345 -32.53 -13.63 -50.59
N SER A 346 -32.56 -14.76 -51.30
CA SER A 346 -33.50 -15.00 -52.41
C SER A 346 -34.97 -15.27 -52.02
N ASP A 347 -35.30 -15.28 -50.72
CA ASP A 347 -36.63 -15.60 -50.20
C ASP A 347 -37.51 -14.34 -50.02
N THR A 348 -37.64 -13.55 -51.10
CA THR A 348 -38.27 -12.22 -51.06
C THR A 348 -39.81 -12.24 -51.10
N THR A 349 -40.42 -13.38 -51.43
CA THR A 349 -41.88 -13.50 -51.57
C THR A 349 -42.60 -13.82 -50.26
N LEU A 350 -41.90 -14.42 -49.28
CA LEU A 350 -42.45 -14.80 -47.96
C LEU A 350 -41.79 -14.06 -46.79
N ALA A 351 -40.65 -13.39 -47.01
CA ALA A 351 -39.92 -12.68 -45.97
C ALA A 351 -39.27 -11.40 -46.52
N PRO A 352 -39.96 -10.24 -46.50
CA PRO A 352 -39.40 -8.99 -46.99
C PRO A 352 -38.12 -8.62 -46.22
N GLN A 353 -37.21 -7.94 -46.92
CA GLN A 353 -36.04 -7.29 -46.34
C GLN A 353 -36.48 -6.38 -45.19
N ILE A 354 -35.81 -6.48 -44.04
CA ILE A 354 -36.13 -5.62 -42.90
C ILE A 354 -35.12 -4.47 -42.90
N LEU A 355 -35.65 -3.26 -42.95
CA LEU A 355 -34.90 -2.05 -42.72
C LEU A 355 -35.34 -1.49 -41.36
N GLY A 356 -34.49 -1.67 -40.35
CA GLY A 356 -34.70 -1.11 -39.01
C GLY A 356 -33.78 0.08 -38.79
N GLU A 357 -34.24 1.09 -38.07
CA GLU A 357 -33.38 2.16 -37.55
C GLU A 357 -33.38 2.10 -36.03
N ALA A 358 -32.20 2.24 -35.43
CA ALA A 358 -32.06 2.38 -34.00
C ALA A 358 -31.05 3.49 -33.69
N LEU A 359 -31.35 4.22 -32.62
CA LEU A 359 -30.48 5.26 -32.07
C LEU A 359 -29.42 4.61 -31.18
N THR A 360 -28.20 5.15 -31.19
CA THR A 360 -27.15 4.73 -30.25
C THR A 360 -27.43 5.18 -28.82
N ASP A 361 -26.99 4.40 -27.85
CA ASP A 361 -26.93 4.79 -26.44
C ASP A 361 -25.72 5.69 -26.11
N GLU A 362 -25.53 6.03 -24.84
CA GLU A 362 -24.40 6.84 -24.35
C GLU A 362 -23.01 6.24 -24.66
N ASN A 363 -22.94 4.91 -24.83
CA ASN A 363 -21.71 4.21 -25.19
C ASN A 363 -21.50 4.15 -26.71
N GLY A 364 -22.45 4.63 -27.50
CA GLY A 364 -22.42 4.56 -28.96
C GLY A 364 -22.94 3.24 -29.51
N VAL A 365 -23.70 2.45 -28.74
CA VAL A 365 -24.23 1.16 -29.17
C VAL A 365 -25.69 1.34 -29.61
N ALA A 366 -25.96 1.08 -30.90
CA ALA A 366 -27.32 0.94 -31.39
C ALA A 366 -27.75 -0.53 -31.29
N THR A 367 -28.96 -0.77 -30.80
CA THR A 367 -29.50 -2.11 -30.57
C THR A 367 -30.79 -2.31 -31.35
N TYR A 368 -30.90 -3.41 -32.10
CA TYR A 368 -32.11 -3.76 -32.84
C TYR A 368 -32.47 -5.23 -32.61
N THR A 369 -33.72 -5.50 -32.31
CA THR A 369 -34.22 -6.85 -32.02
C THR A 369 -35.24 -7.25 -33.07
N TYR A 370 -35.13 -8.50 -33.56
CA TYR A 370 -36.09 -9.03 -34.53
C TYR A 370 -36.23 -10.54 -34.42
N THR A 371 -37.32 -11.06 -34.99
CA THR A 371 -37.65 -12.50 -35.00
C THR A 371 -37.71 -13.03 -36.42
N ARG A 372 -37.31 -14.28 -36.63
CA ARG A 372 -37.52 -15.04 -37.87
C ARG A 372 -38.34 -16.30 -37.57
N TYR A 373 -39.29 -16.62 -38.45
CA TYR A 373 -40.19 -17.79 -38.32
C TYR A 373 -39.83 -18.96 -39.25
N THR A 374 -38.72 -18.84 -39.99
CA THR A 374 -38.18 -19.89 -40.87
C THR A 374 -36.69 -20.07 -40.62
N ALA A 375 -36.17 -21.26 -40.86
CA ALA A 375 -34.72 -21.50 -40.80
C ALA A 375 -34.01 -20.83 -41.99
N GLY A 376 -32.74 -20.50 -41.83
CA GLY A 376 -31.90 -19.86 -42.84
C GLY A 376 -30.96 -18.82 -42.25
N ASN A 377 -30.30 -18.05 -43.10
CA ASN A 377 -29.32 -17.04 -42.66
C ASN A 377 -29.84 -15.65 -43.01
N ASP A 378 -29.60 -14.68 -42.14
CA ASP A 378 -29.81 -13.27 -42.43
C ASP A 378 -28.46 -12.56 -42.46
N THR A 379 -28.23 -11.74 -43.48
CA THR A 379 -27.07 -10.84 -43.54
C THR A 379 -27.49 -9.50 -42.95
N VAL A 380 -26.87 -9.11 -41.84
CA VAL A 380 -27.15 -7.85 -41.15
C VAL A 380 -26.07 -6.84 -41.51
N THR A 381 -26.41 -5.88 -42.36
CA THR A 381 -25.52 -4.78 -42.72
C THR A 381 -25.92 -3.53 -41.95
N THR A 382 -25.05 -3.07 -41.06
CA THR A 382 -25.26 -1.86 -40.26
C THR A 382 -24.46 -0.70 -40.82
N TYR A 383 -25.05 0.48 -40.86
CA TYR A 383 -24.41 1.71 -41.32
C TYR A 383 -25.05 2.93 -40.66
N ALA A 384 -24.30 4.02 -40.56
CA ALA A 384 -24.84 5.29 -40.11
C ALA A 384 -25.94 5.76 -41.08
N THR A 385 -27.13 6.09 -40.58
CA THR A 385 -28.23 6.55 -41.44
C THR A 385 -27.78 7.80 -42.21
N GLY A 386 -27.93 7.77 -43.54
CA GLY A 386 -27.46 8.85 -44.42
C GLY A 386 -25.99 8.76 -44.87
N ASN A 387 -25.17 7.91 -44.26
CA ASN A 387 -23.80 7.64 -44.70
C ASN A 387 -23.48 6.13 -44.78
N ARG A 388 -23.67 5.56 -45.98
CA ARG A 388 -23.41 4.13 -46.23
C ARG A 388 -21.94 3.76 -46.38
N THR A 389 -21.01 4.73 -46.42
CA THR A 389 -19.58 4.41 -46.61
C THR A 389 -18.93 3.84 -45.34
N VAL A 390 -19.52 4.09 -44.17
CA VAL A 390 -19.11 3.51 -42.88
C VAL A 390 -20.11 2.41 -42.51
N SER A 391 -19.77 1.17 -42.87
CA SER A 391 -20.66 0.02 -42.66
C SER A 391 -19.92 -1.21 -42.14
N SER A 392 -20.66 -2.10 -41.50
CA SER A 392 -20.18 -3.40 -41.07
C SER A 392 -21.27 -4.45 -41.30
N THR A 393 -20.84 -5.71 -41.48
CA THR A 393 -21.75 -6.81 -41.77
C THR A 393 -21.58 -7.95 -40.76
N GLY A 394 -22.69 -8.46 -40.25
CA GLY A 394 -22.79 -9.69 -39.46
C GLY A 394 -23.78 -10.67 -40.08
N VAL A 395 -23.84 -11.88 -39.53
CA VAL A 395 -24.79 -12.92 -39.95
C VAL A 395 -25.55 -13.46 -38.74
N VAL A 396 -26.86 -13.64 -38.88
CA VAL A 396 -27.68 -14.37 -37.90
C VAL A 396 -28.11 -15.70 -38.51
N TYR A 397 -27.73 -16.79 -37.87
CA TYR A 397 -28.04 -18.16 -38.27
C TYR A 397 -29.30 -18.66 -37.55
N TRP A 398 -30.37 -18.93 -38.29
CA TRP A 398 -31.65 -19.35 -37.74
C TRP A 398 -31.93 -20.83 -37.94
N ALA A 399 -32.28 -21.51 -36.86
CA ALA A 399 -32.72 -22.90 -36.86
C ALA A 399 -33.69 -23.18 -35.71
N ALA A 400 -34.26 -24.39 -35.65
CA ALA A 400 -35.16 -24.81 -34.58
C ALA A 400 -34.48 -24.87 -33.19
N ALA A 401 -33.15 -24.96 -33.16
CA ALA A 401 -32.30 -24.86 -31.97
C ALA A 401 -30.94 -24.28 -32.39
N LYS A 402 -30.10 -23.86 -31.43
CA LYS A 402 -28.72 -23.42 -31.72
C LYS A 402 -27.97 -24.54 -32.45
N GLN A 403 -27.39 -24.22 -33.60
CA GLN A 403 -26.76 -25.19 -34.51
C GLN A 403 -25.36 -25.60 -34.07
N LEU A 404 -24.70 -24.78 -33.25
CA LEU A 404 -23.39 -25.04 -32.71
C LEU A 404 -23.28 -24.48 -31.29
N VAL A 405 -22.94 -25.33 -30.34
CA VAL A 405 -22.80 -25.00 -28.92
C VAL A 405 -21.47 -25.53 -28.41
N VAL A 406 -20.81 -24.77 -27.56
CA VAL A 406 -19.64 -25.21 -26.80
C VAL A 406 -19.95 -25.03 -25.31
N SER A 407 -19.66 -26.05 -24.52
CA SER A 407 -19.84 -26.02 -23.06
C SER A 407 -18.61 -26.58 -22.37
N GLU A 408 -18.41 -26.22 -21.11
CA GLU A 408 -17.31 -26.76 -20.31
C GLU A 408 -17.57 -28.25 -20.01
N LEU A 409 -16.56 -29.09 -20.25
CA LEU A 409 -16.57 -30.50 -19.83
C LEU A 409 -15.82 -30.67 -18.51
N THR A 410 -14.76 -29.88 -18.31
CA THR A 410 -14.06 -29.72 -17.03
C THR A 410 -14.34 -28.33 -16.46
N GLU A 411 -14.82 -28.28 -15.21
CA GLU A 411 -15.15 -27.03 -14.52
C GLU A 411 -13.90 -26.23 -14.11
N GLY A 412 -14.05 -24.90 -13.96
CA GLY A 412 -13.00 -23.99 -13.50
C GLY A 412 -12.28 -23.25 -14.64
N ASN A 413 -12.21 -21.92 -14.55
CA ASN A 413 -11.62 -21.04 -15.57
C ASN A 413 -10.27 -20.43 -15.17
N SER A 414 -9.74 -20.77 -14.00
CA SER A 414 -8.39 -20.38 -13.55
C SER A 414 -7.64 -21.66 -13.19
N LEU A 415 -6.69 -22.04 -14.03
CA LEU A 415 -6.01 -23.33 -13.96
C LEU A 415 -4.50 -23.14 -13.80
N ALA A 416 -3.87 -24.13 -13.16
CA ALA A 416 -2.42 -24.22 -13.14
C ALA A 416 -1.88 -24.34 -14.57
N ASN A 417 -0.69 -23.80 -14.81
CA ASN A 417 0.02 -23.94 -16.08
C ASN A 417 0.07 -25.41 -16.51
N ASP A 418 -0.12 -25.63 -17.81
CA ASP A 418 -0.15 -26.93 -18.48
C ASP A 418 -1.27 -27.89 -18.03
N THR A 419 -2.18 -27.46 -17.15
CA THR A 419 -3.40 -28.21 -16.83
C THR A 419 -4.28 -28.30 -18.06
N LYS A 420 -4.78 -29.50 -18.35
CA LYS A 420 -5.68 -29.75 -19.48
C LYS A 420 -7.11 -29.36 -19.11
N LYS A 421 -7.69 -28.46 -19.91
CA LYS A 421 -9.10 -28.11 -19.89
C LYS A 421 -9.80 -28.72 -21.08
N SER A 422 -10.93 -29.39 -20.85
CA SER A 422 -11.71 -29.98 -21.93
C SER A 422 -13.06 -29.28 -22.10
N TYR A 423 -13.47 -29.17 -23.36
CA TYR A 423 -14.74 -28.58 -23.76
C TYR A 423 -15.54 -29.60 -24.57
N LYS A 424 -16.87 -29.57 -24.40
CA LYS A 424 -17.81 -30.33 -25.21
C LYS A 424 -18.34 -29.44 -26.34
N VAL A 425 -18.37 -29.98 -27.54
CA VAL A 425 -18.96 -29.34 -28.73
C VAL A 425 -20.20 -30.11 -29.13
N THR A 426 -21.31 -29.42 -29.37
CA THR A 426 -22.53 -29.99 -29.91
C THR A 426 -22.90 -29.27 -31.21
N GLY A 427 -23.07 -30.03 -32.29
CA GLY A 427 -23.38 -29.52 -33.62
C GLY A 427 -24.06 -30.55 -34.52
N ALA A 428 -23.95 -30.39 -35.85
CA ALA A 428 -24.47 -31.37 -36.80
C ALA A 428 -23.68 -32.69 -36.69
N ALA A 429 -24.34 -33.84 -36.85
CA ALA A 429 -23.69 -35.16 -36.77
C ALA A 429 -22.62 -35.35 -37.86
N ASN A 430 -21.55 -36.09 -37.53
CA ASN A 430 -20.44 -36.42 -38.43
C ASN A 430 -19.85 -35.21 -39.17
N THR A 431 -19.74 -34.06 -38.49
CA THR A 431 -19.33 -32.79 -39.08
C THR A 431 -18.05 -32.27 -38.43
N SER A 432 -17.08 -31.87 -39.23
CA SER A 432 -15.86 -31.23 -38.74
C SER A 432 -16.06 -29.73 -38.52
N TYR A 433 -15.71 -29.28 -37.32
CA TYR A 433 -15.56 -27.89 -36.92
C TYR A 433 -14.09 -27.60 -36.63
N TYR A 434 -13.76 -26.33 -36.45
CA TYR A 434 -12.40 -25.87 -36.19
C TYR A 434 -12.38 -25.00 -34.94
N VAL A 435 -11.25 -25.03 -34.23
CA VAL A 435 -11.03 -24.29 -32.99
C VAL A 435 -9.96 -23.24 -33.23
N ALA A 436 -10.34 -21.96 -33.10
CA ALA A 436 -9.43 -20.83 -33.05
C ALA A 436 -9.29 -20.34 -31.60
N ILE A 437 -8.23 -19.60 -31.31
CA ILE A 437 -8.05 -18.88 -30.04
C ILE A 437 -8.24 -17.41 -30.34
N LYS A 438 -9.24 -16.76 -29.72
CA LYS A 438 -9.62 -15.37 -30.01
C LYS A 438 -8.44 -14.41 -29.95
N GLU A 439 -7.53 -14.63 -29.00
CA GLU A 439 -6.33 -13.85 -28.76
C GLU A 439 -5.24 -14.03 -29.84
N ASN A 440 -5.34 -15.06 -30.68
CA ASN A 440 -4.40 -15.38 -31.76
C ASN A 440 -4.95 -15.14 -33.17
N ILE A 441 -6.10 -14.47 -33.31
CA ILE A 441 -6.74 -14.20 -34.62
C ILE A 441 -6.25 -12.86 -35.18
N ASN A 442 -5.79 -12.87 -36.43
CA ASN A 442 -5.29 -11.69 -37.15
C ASN A 442 -4.23 -10.90 -36.36
N VAL A 443 -3.24 -11.62 -35.81
CA VAL A 443 -2.15 -11.05 -34.99
C VAL A 443 -0.82 -11.01 -35.75
N THR A 444 0.16 -10.24 -35.29
CA THR A 444 1.53 -10.33 -35.80
C THR A 444 2.26 -11.53 -35.18
N PRO A 445 3.32 -12.07 -35.81
CA PRO A 445 4.00 -13.28 -35.33
C PRO A 445 4.52 -13.21 -33.88
N ASP A 446 4.89 -12.02 -33.41
CA ASP A 446 5.36 -11.77 -32.04
C ASP A 446 4.24 -11.78 -30.98
N LYS A 447 2.97 -11.76 -31.40
CA LYS A 447 1.79 -11.70 -30.53
C LYS A 447 1.08 -13.04 -30.36
N VAL A 448 1.50 -14.09 -31.06
CA VAL A 448 0.91 -15.42 -30.93
C VAL A 448 1.19 -15.98 -29.54
N THR A 449 0.12 -16.23 -28.79
CA THR A 449 0.17 -16.93 -27.51
C THR A 449 0.28 -18.44 -27.73
N ARG A 450 1.15 -19.11 -26.97
CA ARG A 450 1.38 -20.57 -27.08
C ARG A 450 0.32 -21.36 -26.33
N VAL A 451 -0.92 -21.27 -26.79
CA VAL A 451 -2.01 -22.15 -26.36
C VAL A 451 -1.96 -23.42 -27.18
N PHE A 452 -2.09 -24.58 -26.54
CA PHE A 452 -2.15 -25.87 -27.21
C PHE A 452 -3.57 -26.36 -27.26
N VAL A 453 -4.05 -26.71 -28.45
CA VAL A 453 -5.37 -27.29 -28.70
C VAL A 453 -5.18 -28.64 -29.38
N GLN A 454 -5.89 -29.65 -28.89
CA GLN A 454 -5.86 -30.99 -29.47
C GLN A 454 -6.58 -30.99 -30.82
N ASP A 455 -5.88 -31.40 -31.87
CA ASP A 455 -6.41 -31.64 -33.20
C ASP A 455 -6.84 -33.11 -33.33
N ASP A 456 -8.14 -33.33 -33.58
CA ASP A 456 -8.75 -34.65 -33.70
C ASP A 456 -8.32 -35.42 -34.97
N ALA A 457 -7.90 -34.71 -36.02
CA ALA A 457 -7.46 -35.33 -37.26
C ALA A 457 -6.15 -36.09 -37.11
N THR A 458 -5.22 -35.47 -36.41
CA THR A 458 -3.83 -35.91 -36.25
C THR A 458 -3.56 -36.51 -34.87
N ASN A 459 -4.47 -36.29 -33.93
CA ASN A 459 -4.30 -36.57 -32.50
C ASN A 459 -3.03 -35.91 -31.91
N THR A 460 -2.70 -34.72 -32.41
CA THR A 460 -1.56 -33.90 -31.94
C THR A 460 -2.04 -32.60 -31.32
N PHE A 461 -1.19 -31.94 -30.54
CA PHE A 461 -1.47 -30.60 -30.03
C PHE A 461 -0.82 -29.57 -30.93
N VAL A 462 -1.62 -28.61 -31.39
CA VAL A 462 -1.19 -27.48 -32.22
C VAL A 462 -1.49 -26.17 -31.51
N THR A 463 -0.85 -25.08 -31.93
CA THR A 463 -1.21 -23.73 -31.48
C THR A 463 -2.00 -23.04 -32.59
N PRO A 464 -3.34 -22.90 -32.45
CA PRO A 464 -4.12 -22.20 -33.45
C PRO A 464 -3.78 -20.70 -33.49
N TYR A 465 -3.55 -20.18 -34.68
CA TYR A 465 -3.32 -18.76 -34.94
C TYR A 465 -3.70 -18.39 -36.37
N GLU A 466 -3.99 -17.12 -36.59
CA GLU A 466 -4.13 -16.50 -37.91
C GLU A 466 -3.24 -15.25 -37.93
N LEU A 467 -2.27 -15.21 -38.84
CA LEU A 467 -1.31 -14.10 -38.88
C LEU A 467 -1.72 -13.03 -39.88
N THR A 468 -1.50 -11.77 -39.54
CA THR A 468 -1.59 -10.62 -40.46
C THR A 468 -0.69 -10.77 -41.70
N THR A 469 0.34 -11.63 -41.64
CA THR A 469 1.24 -11.95 -42.75
C THR A 469 0.72 -13.09 -43.65
N GLY A 470 -0.46 -13.65 -43.36
CA GLY A 470 -1.13 -14.66 -44.20
C GLY A 470 -0.73 -16.11 -43.95
N SER A 471 -0.33 -16.48 -42.73
CA SER A 471 0.00 -17.86 -42.36
C SER A 471 -0.82 -18.29 -41.15
N ASP A 472 -1.50 -19.43 -41.27
CA ASP A 472 -2.52 -19.82 -40.31
C ASP A 472 -2.38 -21.30 -39.91
N VAL A 473 -2.71 -21.60 -38.66
CA VAL A 473 -2.76 -22.95 -38.10
C VAL A 473 -4.09 -23.10 -37.35
N PHE A 474 -4.73 -24.25 -37.52
CA PHE A 474 -6.05 -24.53 -36.94
C PHE A 474 -6.03 -25.91 -36.26
N ALA A 475 -6.86 -26.08 -35.24
CA ALA A 475 -7.17 -27.40 -34.67
C ALA A 475 -8.55 -27.85 -35.14
N ARG A 476 -8.69 -29.10 -35.57
CA ARG A 476 -9.97 -29.68 -35.99
C ARG A 476 -10.64 -30.46 -34.85
N VAL A 477 -11.97 -30.39 -34.79
CA VAL A 477 -12.81 -31.19 -33.90
C VAL A 477 -14.00 -31.76 -34.69
N THR A 478 -14.19 -33.08 -34.70
CA THR A 478 -15.24 -33.75 -35.48
C THR A 478 -16.31 -34.32 -34.56
N THR A 479 -17.58 -34.00 -34.82
CA THR A 479 -18.72 -34.57 -34.09
C THR A 479 -19.01 -36.01 -34.49
N ASP A 480 -19.50 -36.79 -33.54
CA ASP A 480 -19.94 -38.17 -33.73
C ASP A 480 -21.33 -38.25 -34.40
N ALA A 481 -21.89 -39.45 -34.47
CA ALA A 481 -23.23 -39.69 -35.00
C ALA A 481 -24.37 -39.02 -34.21
N ASN A 482 -24.12 -38.63 -32.95
CA ASN A 482 -25.06 -37.90 -32.10
C ASN A 482 -24.88 -36.38 -32.19
N GLY A 483 -23.86 -35.91 -32.93
CA GLY A 483 -23.55 -34.49 -33.02
C GLY A 483 -22.68 -33.99 -31.86
N GLU A 484 -22.01 -34.87 -31.11
CA GLU A 484 -21.17 -34.51 -29.97
C GLU A 484 -19.68 -34.72 -30.27
N ALA A 485 -18.83 -33.82 -29.78
CA ALA A 485 -17.38 -33.95 -29.79
C ALA A 485 -16.78 -33.36 -28.52
N SER A 486 -15.47 -33.54 -28.33
CA SER A 486 -14.72 -32.81 -27.32
C SER A 486 -13.34 -32.44 -27.83
N PHE A 487 -12.77 -31.37 -27.30
CA PHE A 487 -11.38 -30.99 -27.52
C PHE A 487 -10.75 -30.53 -26.22
N THR A 488 -9.42 -30.60 -26.16
CA THR A 488 -8.63 -30.25 -24.98
C THR A 488 -7.72 -29.06 -25.27
N VAL A 489 -7.62 -28.15 -24.31
CA VAL A 489 -6.79 -26.95 -24.34
C VAL A 489 -5.87 -26.94 -23.12
N TYR A 490 -4.61 -26.54 -23.30
CA TYR A 490 -3.72 -26.18 -22.19
C TYR A 490 -2.75 -25.08 -22.62
N GLY A 491 -2.14 -24.40 -21.65
CA GLY A 491 -1.17 -23.34 -21.90
C GLY A 491 -0.46 -22.92 -20.63
N SER A 492 0.38 -21.91 -20.73
CA SER A 492 1.20 -21.41 -19.61
C SER A 492 1.25 -19.88 -19.60
N ASN A 493 0.93 -19.26 -18.47
CA ASN A 493 0.97 -17.80 -18.22
C ASN A 493 0.21 -16.98 -19.28
N LEU A 494 -1.00 -17.41 -19.62
CA LEU A 494 -1.82 -16.79 -20.67
C LEU A 494 -3.31 -16.96 -20.39
N SER A 495 -4.13 -16.15 -21.06
CA SER A 495 -5.57 -16.36 -21.19
C SER A 495 -5.88 -16.88 -22.59
N ALA A 496 -6.80 -17.82 -22.69
CA ALA A 496 -7.24 -18.37 -23.96
C ALA A 496 -8.77 -18.42 -24.02
N THR A 497 -9.34 -17.86 -25.08
CA THR A 497 -10.78 -17.94 -25.37
C THR A 497 -10.99 -18.81 -26.62
N PRO A 498 -11.31 -20.09 -26.46
CA PRO A 498 -11.59 -20.97 -27.59
C PRO A 498 -12.85 -20.55 -28.35
N VAL A 499 -12.73 -20.46 -29.66
CA VAL A 499 -13.82 -20.16 -30.59
C VAL A 499 -13.98 -21.36 -31.51
N VAL A 500 -15.12 -22.04 -31.41
CA VAL A 500 -15.46 -23.16 -32.30
C VAL A 500 -16.27 -22.61 -33.46
N TYR A 501 -15.83 -22.85 -34.68
CA TYR A 501 -16.46 -22.30 -35.89
C TYR A 501 -16.51 -23.30 -37.03
N ARG A 502 -17.40 -23.01 -37.99
CA ARG A 502 -17.52 -23.73 -39.27
C ARG A 502 -17.04 -22.84 -40.41
N PRO A 503 -15.91 -23.15 -41.06
CA PRO A 503 -15.36 -22.31 -42.13
C PRO A 503 -16.25 -22.32 -43.39
N ALA A 504 -16.09 -21.29 -44.23
CA ALA A 504 -16.77 -21.22 -45.52
C ALA A 504 -16.24 -22.27 -46.52
N SER A 505 -14.95 -22.64 -46.42
CA SER A 505 -14.30 -23.67 -47.21
C SER A 505 -13.66 -24.72 -46.31
N LEU A 506 -13.84 -25.99 -46.63
CA LEU A 506 -13.15 -27.09 -45.93
C LEU A 506 -11.73 -27.34 -46.47
N ILE A 507 -11.41 -26.79 -47.65
CA ILE A 507 -10.08 -26.88 -48.25
C ILE A 507 -9.15 -25.83 -47.63
N ASP A 508 -9.73 -24.68 -47.24
CA ASP A 508 -9.01 -23.56 -46.64
C ASP A 508 -9.82 -23.03 -45.45
N PRO A 509 -9.63 -23.62 -44.24
CA PRO A 509 -10.52 -23.43 -43.10
C PRO A 509 -10.26 -22.14 -42.32
N VAL A 510 -9.96 -21.04 -43.02
CA VAL A 510 -9.67 -19.72 -42.44
C VAL A 510 -10.83 -19.27 -41.55
N TYR A 511 -10.49 -18.70 -40.40
CA TYR A 511 -11.46 -18.10 -39.51
C TYR A 511 -12.15 -16.92 -40.19
N SER A 512 -13.45 -16.79 -39.97
CA SER A 512 -14.21 -15.63 -40.43
C SER A 512 -15.15 -15.21 -39.32
N ALA A 513 -15.12 -13.91 -38.97
CA ALA A 513 -15.96 -13.36 -37.92
C ALA A 513 -17.47 -13.49 -38.20
N THR A 514 -17.86 -13.74 -39.46
CA THR A 514 -19.26 -13.96 -39.86
C THR A 514 -19.63 -15.44 -40.00
N ALA A 515 -18.69 -16.36 -39.86
CA ALA A 515 -18.94 -17.80 -39.95
C ALA A 515 -19.74 -18.29 -38.73
N LEU A 516 -20.53 -19.36 -38.91
CA LEU A 516 -21.26 -20.00 -37.81
C LEU A 516 -20.26 -20.41 -36.72
N GLN A 517 -20.37 -19.77 -35.56
CA GLN A 517 -19.42 -19.94 -34.47
C GLN A 517 -20.08 -19.86 -33.09
N THR A 518 -19.32 -20.28 -32.09
CA THR A 518 -19.65 -20.15 -30.66
C THR A 518 -18.35 -20.02 -29.85
N GLN A 519 -18.38 -19.23 -28.79
CA GLN A 519 -17.21 -18.97 -27.93
C GLN A 519 -17.39 -19.71 -26.62
N ALA A 520 -16.32 -20.35 -26.14
CA ALA A 520 -16.28 -20.94 -24.81
C ALA A 520 -15.84 -19.89 -23.77
N PRO A 521 -16.12 -20.11 -22.47
CA PRO A 521 -15.55 -19.27 -21.41
C PRO A 521 -14.02 -19.22 -21.51
N THR A 522 -13.48 -18.01 -21.30
CA THR A 522 -12.03 -17.76 -21.28
C THR A 522 -11.40 -18.52 -20.12
N VAL A 523 -10.37 -19.32 -20.41
CA VAL A 523 -9.54 -19.99 -19.41
C VAL A 523 -8.23 -19.24 -19.19
N ASN A 524 -7.86 -19.05 -17.93
CA ASN A 524 -6.62 -18.43 -17.51
C ASN A 524 -5.66 -19.51 -17.00
N PHE A 525 -4.53 -19.67 -17.66
CA PHE A 525 -3.43 -20.50 -17.20
C PHE A 525 -2.43 -19.61 -16.47
N SER A 526 -2.22 -19.89 -15.20
CA SER A 526 -1.19 -19.26 -14.38
C SER A 526 -0.55 -20.32 -13.49
N GLN A 527 0.52 -20.04 -12.77
CA GLN A 527 1.09 -20.97 -11.80
C GLN A 527 0.18 -21.10 -10.55
N VAL A 528 -1.06 -21.57 -10.74
CA VAL A 528 -2.03 -21.89 -9.68
C VAL A 528 -1.62 -23.21 -9.05
N ASP A 529 -0.46 -23.23 -8.41
CA ASP A 529 -0.09 -24.11 -7.32
C ASP A 529 1.39 -23.89 -7.04
N ARG A 530 1.71 -23.71 -5.76
CA ARG A 530 3.05 -23.48 -5.17
C ARG A 530 3.47 -22.01 -5.08
N LEU A 531 4.37 -21.82 -4.13
CA LEU A 531 4.87 -20.57 -3.56
C LEU A 531 4.96 -19.41 -4.57
N ALA A 532 4.69 -18.17 -4.18
CA ALA A 532 5.02 -16.99 -4.97
C ALA A 532 6.37 -16.42 -4.52
N VAL A 533 7.10 -15.80 -5.45
CA VAL A 533 8.32 -15.04 -5.16
C VAL A 533 8.13 -13.60 -5.65
N SER A 534 8.44 -12.65 -4.78
CA SER A 534 8.54 -11.24 -5.16
C SER A 534 9.92 -10.72 -4.76
N VAL A 535 10.46 -9.82 -5.58
CA VAL A 535 11.74 -9.17 -5.30
C VAL A 535 11.55 -7.67 -5.44
N VAL A 536 11.93 -6.94 -4.39
CA VAL A 536 11.86 -5.48 -4.32
C VAL A 536 13.26 -4.94 -4.19
N ALA A 537 13.63 -4.01 -5.07
CA ALA A 537 14.90 -3.33 -5.01
C ALA A 537 14.79 -2.10 -4.11
N GLU A 538 15.66 -1.99 -3.11
CA GLU A 538 15.60 -0.94 -2.09
C GLU A 538 16.41 0.29 -2.54
N GLY A 539 15.94 1.48 -2.17
CA GLY A 539 16.63 2.72 -2.52
C GLY A 539 16.65 3.04 -4.02
N SER A 540 17.69 3.74 -4.47
CA SER A 540 17.85 4.24 -5.83
C SER A 540 18.43 3.20 -6.79
N ALA A 541 17.85 3.14 -8.00
CA ALA A 541 18.41 2.39 -9.13
C ALA A 541 19.79 2.92 -9.59
N ASN A 542 20.11 4.20 -9.34
CA ASN A 542 21.43 4.77 -9.62
C ASN A 542 22.36 4.55 -8.43
N SER A 543 22.77 3.31 -8.23
CA SER A 543 23.63 2.88 -7.14
C SER A 543 25.05 3.44 -7.28
N ALA A 544 25.73 3.69 -6.15
CA ALA A 544 27.15 4.00 -6.16
C ALA A 544 27.94 2.80 -6.69
N ALA A 545 28.86 3.07 -7.61
CA ALA A 545 29.83 2.11 -8.08
C ALA A 545 30.91 1.87 -7.01
N SER A 546 31.39 0.63 -6.93
CA SER A 546 32.52 0.28 -6.09
C SER A 546 33.81 0.86 -6.67
N SER A 547 34.61 1.53 -5.82
CA SER A 547 35.93 2.02 -6.21
C SER A 547 37.06 1.00 -5.97
N TYR A 548 36.78 -0.13 -5.30
CA TYR A 548 37.81 -1.01 -4.73
C TYR A 548 37.65 -2.50 -5.07
N LEU A 549 36.52 -2.93 -5.62
CA LEU A 549 36.37 -4.30 -6.11
C LEU A 549 37.04 -4.42 -7.48
N THR A 550 38.33 -4.81 -7.49
CA THR A 550 39.11 -5.09 -8.71
C THR A 550 39.71 -6.49 -8.64
N GLY A 551 39.00 -7.53 -9.12
CA GLY A 551 39.53 -8.90 -9.19
C GLY A 551 38.49 -10.02 -9.06
N THR A 552 38.95 -11.28 -9.22
CA THR A 552 38.14 -12.52 -9.25
C THR A 552 37.78 -13.07 -7.86
N THR A 553 38.55 -12.72 -6.83
CA THR A 553 38.29 -13.06 -5.43
C THR A 553 38.00 -11.78 -4.68
N GLY A 554 36.71 -11.43 -4.57
CA GLY A 554 36.20 -10.18 -3.99
C GLY A 554 36.39 -10.06 -2.48
N GLN A 555 37.63 -10.17 -2.00
CA GLN A 555 37.99 -9.75 -0.65
C GLN A 555 38.19 -8.24 -0.69
N ALA A 556 37.25 -7.50 -0.09
CA ALA A 556 37.37 -6.06 0.10
C ALA A 556 38.63 -5.78 0.94
N PHE A 557 39.57 -5.00 0.39
CA PHE A 557 40.82 -4.67 1.09
C PHE A 557 40.58 -3.66 2.23
N ASP A 558 39.46 -2.92 2.18
CA ASP A 558 38.79 -2.31 3.34
C ASP A 558 37.26 -2.39 3.14
N ALA A 559 36.50 -2.59 4.22
CA ALA A 559 35.12 -3.07 4.18
C ALA A 559 34.05 -2.03 3.77
N THR A 560 34.41 -0.79 3.38
CA THR A 560 33.50 0.34 3.69
C THR A 560 33.09 1.25 2.54
N SER A 561 33.50 1.03 1.29
CA SER A 561 33.07 1.88 0.16
C SER A 561 32.71 1.06 -1.09
N VAL A 562 31.90 0.01 -0.89
CA VAL A 562 31.47 -0.89 -1.96
C VAL A 562 30.26 -0.34 -2.73
N GLY A 563 29.45 0.53 -2.10
CA GLY A 563 28.18 0.98 -2.68
C GLY A 563 27.24 -0.18 -2.99
N GLY A 564 26.29 -0.03 -3.90
CA GLY A 564 25.41 -1.12 -4.32
C GLY A 564 23.93 -0.88 -4.02
N ARG A 565 23.13 -1.91 -4.25
CA ARG A 565 21.68 -1.90 -3.99
C ARG A 565 21.27 -3.21 -3.33
N THR A 566 20.49 -3.12 -2.25
CA THR A 566 19.87 -4.28 -1.61
C THR A 566 18.60 -4.65 -2.35
N TYR A 567 18.37 -5.95 -2.47
CA TYR A 567 17.16 -6.56 -2.99
C TYR A 567 16.58 -7.43 -1.89
N THR A 568 15.33 -7.17 -1.54
CA THR A 568 14.56 -7.96 -0.58
C THR A 568 13.64 -8.90 -1.33
N VAL A 569 13.82 -10.20 -1.07
CA VAL A 569 13.06 -11.30 -1.65
C VAL A 569 12.05 -11.76 -0.62
N THR A 570 10.77 -11.79 -1.01
CA THR A 570 9.71 -12.38 -0.19
C THR A 570 9.21 -13.64 -0.87
N VAL A 571 9.13 -14.73 -0.12
CA VAL A 571 8.54 -15.99 -0.58
C VAL A 571 7.26 -16.24 0.21
N THR A 572 6.14 -16.40 -0.49
CA THR A 572 4.84 -16.68 0.13
C THR A 572 4.26 -17.97 -0.43
N ASP A 573 3.24 -18.54 0.21
CA ASP A 573 2.36 -19.53 -0.41
C ASP A 573 1.25 -18.87 -1.25
N LYS A 574 0.36 -19.71 -1.79
CA LYS A 574 -0.78 -19.29 -2.64
C LYS A 574 -1.81 -18.41 -1.92
N ASP A 575 -1.80 -18.41 -0.59
CA ASP A 575 -2.72 -17.63 0.26
C ASP A 575 -2.02 -16.36 0.79
N GLY A 576 -0.80 -16.06 0.30
CA GLY A 576 0.00 -14.91 0.72
C GLY A 576 0.70 -15.11 2.07
N LYS A 577 0.71 -16.33 2.63
CA LYS A 577 1.38 -16.59 3.90
C LYS A 577 2.88 -16.77 3.69
N LEU A 578 3.66 -16.19 4.60
CA LEU A 578 5.12 -16.22 4.57
C LEU A 578 5.67 -17.66 4.61
N ALA A 579 6.64 -17.94 3.73
CA ALA A 579 7.29 -19.24 3.66
C ALA A 579 8.12 -19.52 4.94
N PRO A 580 8.27 -20.79 5.34
CA PRO A 580 9.02 -21.14 6.53
C PRO A 580 10.52 -20.82 6.39
N LYS A 581 11.16 -20.53 7.53
CA LYS A 581 12.62 -20.38 7.64
C LYS A 581 13.33 -21.57 7.01
N GLY A 582 14.37 -21.30 6.22
CA GLY A 582 15.15 -22.33 5.52
C GLY A 582 14.66 -22.63 4.10
N THR A 583 13.57 -22.00 3.64
CA THR A 583 13.16 -22.09 2.23
C THR A 583 14.27 -21.54 1.33
N LYS A 584 14.67 -22.32 0.32
CA LYS A 584 15.72 -21.93 -0.63
C LYS A 584 15.12 -21.22 -1.83
N ALA A 585 15.67 -20.07 -2.16
CA ALA A 585 15.46 -19.37 -3.42
C ALA A 585 16.82 -19.16 -4.10
N TYR A 586 16.80 -18.80 -5.38
CA TYR A 586 18.00 -18.66 -6.19
C TYR A 586 17.96 -17.35 -6.97
N VAL A 587 19.11 -16.73 -7.13
CA VAL A 587 19.30 -15.50 -7.91
C VAL A 587 20.17 -15.82 -9.11
N THR A 588 19.75 -15.40 -10.30
CA THR A 588 20.51 -15.54 -11.54
C THR A 588 20.59 -14.23 -12.30
N PHE A 589 21.49 -14.18 -13.27
CA PHE A 589 21.80 -13.01 -14.09
C PHE A 589 21.79 -13.40 -15.57
N GLU A 590 20.64 -13.28 -16.23
CA GLU A 590 20.47 -13.64 -17.64
C GLU A 590 21.32 -12.75 -18.57
N GLU A 591 21.54 -13.18 -19.81
CA GLU A 591 22.46 -12.55 -20.78
C GLU A 591 22.16 -11.06 -21.02
N ASP A 592 20.88 -10.70 -21.21
CA ASP A 592 20.46 -9.31 -21.42
C ASP A 592 20.33 -8.50 -20.11
N ASN A 593 20.52 -9.16 -18.95
CA ASN A 593 20.24 -8.64 -17.62
C ASN A 593 21.52 -8.29 -16.84
N ILE A 594 22.71 -8.45 -17.42
CA ILE A 594 23.98 -8.11 -16.77
C ILE A 594 24.96 -7.53 -17.79
N ASN A 595 25.61 -6.42 -17.45
CA ASN A 595 26.68 -5.84 -18.24
C ASN A 595 27.78 -5.31 -17.32
N GLY A 596 29.05 -5.52 -17.70
CA GLY A 596 30.22 -5.10 -16.93
C GLY A 596 30.54 -6.02 -15.74
N THR A 597 31.33 -5.52 -14.79
CA THR A 597 31.78 -6.29 -13.62
C THR A 597 30.81 -6.09 -12.46
N VAL A 598 30.07 -7.15 -12.12
CA VAL A 598 29.07 -7.16 -11.06
C VAL A 598 29.44 -8.17 -9.98
N TYR A 599 29.13 -7.82 -8.75
CA TYR A 599 29.39 -8.59 -7.55
C TYR A 599 28.09 -8.81 -6.76
N PHE A 600 28.00 -9.95 -6.10
CA PHE A 600 26.84 -10.39 -5.32
C PHE A 600 27.27 -10.74 -3.89
N SER A 601 26.42 -10.41 -2.91
CA SER A 601 26.60 -10.82 -1.51
C SER A 601 25.27 -11.09 -0.83
N THR A 602 25.22 -12.10 0.04
CA THR A 602 24.16 -12.31 1.03
C THR A 602 24.55 -11.83 2.43
N ALA A 603 25.79 -11.35 2.59
CA ALA A 603 26.32 -10.81 3.84
C ALA A 603 26.60 -9.31 3.68
N LYS A 604 26.98 -8.65 4.78
CA LYS A 604 27.28 -7.21 4.77
C LYS A 604 28.46 -6.88 3.83
N ASP A 605 29.52 -7.69 3.89
CA ASP A 605 30.84 -7.34 3.33
C ASP A 605 31.48 -8.43 2.44
N ALA A 606 30.87 -9.61 2.29
CA ALA A 606 31.46 -10.74 1.56
C ALA A 606 30.96 -10.81 0.10
N PHE A 607 31.64 -10.10 -0.81
CA PHE A 607 31.22 -10.00 -2.21
C PHE A 607 31.92 -11.02 -3.12
N GLU A 608 31.16 -11.62 -4.03
CA GLU A 608 31.66 -12.56 -5.04
C GLU A 608 31.33 -12.05 -6.45
N ALA A 609 32.28 -12.18 -7.38
CA ALA A 609 32.04 -11.81 -8.77
C ALA A 609 30.97 -12.74 -9.39
N VAL A 610 30.07 -12.16 -10.18
CA VAL A 610 29.04 -12.90 -10.93
C VAL A 610 29.13 -12.57 -12.41
N THR A 611 28.87 -13.58 -13.24
CA THR A 611 28.78 -13.47 -14.70
C THR A 611 27.41 -13.94 -15.18
N THR A 612 27.14 -13.81 -16.48
CA THR A 612 25.94 -14.35 -17.12
C THR A 612 25.66 -15.79 -16.70
N ASN A 613 24.40 -16.08 -16.39
CA ASN A 613 23.85 -17.36 -15.93
C ASN A 613 24.48 -17.91 -14.63
N THR A 614 25.20 -17.09 -13.87
CA THR A 614 25.66 -17.48 -12.52
C THR A 614 24.46 -17.58 -11.60
N VAL A 615 24.30 -18.73 -10.93
CA VAL A 615 23.22 -18.97 -9.95
C VAL A 615 23.78 -18.87 -8.53
N LYS A 616 23.10 -18.11 -7.67
CA LYS A 616 23.43 -17.94 -6.25
C LYS A 616 22.25 -18.33 -5.38
N GLU A 617 22.47 -19.22 -4.42
CA GLU A 617 21.45 -19.63 -3.46
C GLU A 617 21.30 -18.56 -2.37
N ILE A 618 20.04 -18.26 -2.02
CA ILE A 618 19.67 -17.45 -0.86
C ILE A 618 18.71 -18.25 0.01
N THR A 619 18.84 -18.10 1.33
CA THR A 619 17.99 -18.81 2.31
C THR A 619 17.07 -17.84 3.01
N VAL A 620 15.78 -18.15 3.01
CA VAL A 620 14.71 -17.36 3.63
C VAL A 620 14.77 -17.46 5.16
N GLY A 621 14.66 -16.31 5.83
CA GLY A 621 14.66 -16.15 7.29
C GLY A 621 13.29 -16.41 7.95
N GLU A 622 13.17 -16.06 9.23
CA GLU A 622 11.96 -16.32 10.04
C GLU A 622 10.73 -15.52 9.60
N ASN A 623 10.93 -14.42 8.89
CA ASN A 623 9.90 -13.54 8.34
C ASN A 623 9.51 -13.90 6.90
N GLY A 624 9.88 -15.07 6.37
CA GLY A 624 9.60 -15.44 4.98
C GLY A 624 10.35 -14.58 3.95
N GLN A 625 11.36 -13.83 4.37
CA GLN A 625 12.17 -12.97 3.51
C GLN A 625 13.64 -13.37 3.51
N ALA A 626 14.33 -13.08 2.40
CA ALA A 626 15.78 -13.08 2.30
C ALA A 626 16.22 -11.76 1.67
N SER A 627 17.45 -11.34 1.90
CA SER A 627 18.02 -10.18 1.22
C SER A 627 19.38 -10.51 0.62
N PHE A 628 19.68 -9.84 -0.48
CA PHE A 628 21.00 -9.88 -1.09
C PHE A 628 21.36 -8.48 -1.61
N ARG A 629 22.65 -8.22 -1.76
CA ARG A 629 23.18 -6.96 -2.27
C ARG A 629 23.99 -7.21 -3.51
N VAL A 630 23.81 -6.33 -4.50
CA VAL A 630 24.65 -6.29 -5.70
C VAL A 630 25.47 -5.01 -5.72
N ALA A 631 26.72 -5.13 -6.15
CA ALA A 631 27.63 -4.02 -6.36
C ALA A 631 28.27 -4.14 -7.74
N GLY A 632 28.77 -3.04 -8.30
CA GLY A 632 29.35 -3.05 -9.63
C GLY A 632 30.36 -1.94 -9.82
N HIS A 633 31.20 -2.10 -10.84
CA HIS A 633 32.28 -1.16 -11.16
C HIS A 633 32.19 -0.68 -12.60
N GLY A 634 32.34 0.62 -12.84
CA GLY A 634 32.37 1.23 -14.17
C GLY A 634 31.03 1.84 -14.63
N ALA A 635 31.10 2.94 -15.39
CA ALA A 635 29.95 3.77 -15.75
C ALA A 635 28.94 3.11 -16.72
N THR A 636 29.30 2.02 -17.38
CA THR A 636 28.42 1.25 -18.28
C THR A 636 27.81 0.02 -17.61
N THR A 637 28.14 -0.23 -16.34
CA THR A 637 27.80 -1.47 -15.65
C THR A 637 26.37 -1.38 -15.10
N PHE A 638 25.58 -2.42 -15.36
CA PHE A 638 24.23 -2.55 -14.82
C PHE A 638 23.90 -4.03 -14.55
N VAL A 639 22.91 -4.24 -13.69
CA VAL A 639 22.40 -5.58 -13.38
C VAL A 639 20.90 -5.55 -13.13
N LYS A 640 20.20 -6.58 -13.59
CA LYS A 640 18.77 -6.80 -13.39
C LYS A 640 18.57 -8.26 -12.94
N PRO A 641 18.76 -8.57 -11.64
CA PRO A 641 18.75 -9.95 -11.18
C PRO A 641 17.36 -10.59 -11.32
N THR A 642 17.33 -11.88 -11.67
CA THR A 642 16.12 -12.70 -11.68
C THR A 642 16.16 -13.64 -10.48
N VAL A 643 15.14 -13.58 -9.62
CA VAL A 643 15.00 -14.47 -8.47
C VAL A 643 14.02 -15.57 -8.83
N PHE A 644 14.34 -16.82 -8.52
CA PHE A 644 13.48 -17.95 -8.81
C PHE A 644 13.48 -19.01 -7.71
N LEU A 645 12.39 -19.78 -7.66
CA LEU A 645 12.29 -21.02 -6.92
C LEU A 645 12.45 -22.15 -7.94
N ASN A 646 13.44 -23.02 -7.72
CA ASN A 646 13.74 -24.16 -8.59
C ASN A 646 12.62 -25.22 -8.45
N THR A 647 11.52 -25.01 -9.15
CA THR A 647 10.32 -25.85 -9.16
C THR A 647 10.24 -26.75 -10.38
N ALA A 648 11.06 -26.49 -11.39
CA ALA A 648 11.31 -27.31 -12.56
C ALA A 648 12.82 -27.57 -12.71
N GLY A 649 13.20 -28.57 -13.52
CA GLY A 649 14.61 -28.87 -13.77
C GLY A 649 15.33 -29.68 -12.68
N SER A 650 16.67 -29.62 -12.70
CA SER A 650 17.54 -30.41 -11.82
C SER A 650 17.59 -29.81 -10.41
N THR A 651 17.35 -30.63 -9.39
CA THR A 651 17.55 -30.22 -7.99
C THR A 651 19.01 -30.27 -7.53
N ALA A 652 19.88 -30.95 -8.29
CA ALA A 652 21.32 -31.08 -7.96
C ALA A 652 22.14 -29.88 -8.47
N THR A 653 21.70 -29.26 -9.56
CA THR A 653 22.34 -28.09 -10.19
C THR A 653 21.25 -27.11 -10.59
N PRO A 654 20.75 -26.28 -9.65
CA PRO A 654 19.67 -25.34 -9.92
C PRO A 654 20.04 -24.40 -11.06
N ALA A 655 19.15 -24.25 -12.02
CA ALA A 655 19.28 -23.37 -13.17
C ALA A 655 17.89 -22.84 -13.51
N LEU A 656 17.79 -21.60 -13.95
CA LEU A 656 16.51 -20.98 -14.24
C LEU A 656 15.83 -21.68 -15.42
N ASP A 657 14.66 -22.24 -15.14
CA ASP A 657 13.74 -22.77 -16.14
C ASP A 657 12.56 -21.79 -16.35
N LYS A 658 11.98 -21.78 -17.55
CA LYS A 658 10.77 -20.98 -17.83
C LYS A 658 9.57 -21.42 -16.99
N ALA A 659 9.55 -22.68 -16.56
CA ALA A 659 8.53 -23.23 -15.68
C ALA A 659 8.77 -22.90 -14.20
N ASP A 660 9.91 -22.33 -13.82
CA ASP A 660 10.16 -21.91 -12.44
C ASP A 660 9.25 -20.75 -12.03
N ILE A 661 8.89 -20.73 -10.74
CA ILE A 661 8.37 -19.53 -10.12
C ILE A 661 9.50 -18.51 -10.08
N GLN A 662 9.35 -17.40 -10.79
CA GLN A 662 10.41 -16.42 -10.97
C GLN A 662 9.88 -15.00 -10.93
N SER A 663 10.73 -14.07 -10.49
CA SER A 663 10.47 -12.64 -10.43
C SER A 663 11.72 -11.90 -10.85
N VAL A 664 11.59 -11.08 -11.89
CA VAL A 664 12.69 -10.25 -12.39
C VAL A 664 12.68 -8.94 -11.62
N ALA A 665 13.80 -8.62 -10.99
CA ALA A 665 13.92 -7.42 -10.18
C ALA A 665 14.09 -6.15 -11.02
N GLU A 666 13.99 -5.00 -10.37
CA GLU A 666 14.38 -3.73 -10.98
C GLU A 666 15.87 -3.71 -11.33
N VAL A 667 16.19 -2.98 -12.40
CA VAL A 667 17.57 -2.75 -12.82
C VAL A 667 18.30 -1.83 -11.83
N THR A 668 19.58 -2.12 -11.60
CA THR A 668 20.53 -1.24 -10.92
C THR A 668 21.59 -0.80 -11.91
N TYR A 669 21.80 0.51 -12.01
CA TYR A 669 22.89 1.15 -12.74
C TYR A 669 23.96 1.60 -11.75
N PHE A 670 25.22 1.28 -12.02
CA PHE A 670 26.33 1.69 -11.16
C PHE A 670 26.95 2.99 -11.68
N LYS A 671 26.84 4.06 -10.89
CA LYS A 671 27.28 5.43 -11.22
C LYS A 671 28.21 5.98 -10.16
N ASP A 672 28.75 7.18 -10.41
CA ASP A 672 29.53 7.89 -9.40
C ASP A 672 28.73 8.10 -8.12
N ALA A 673 29.39 7.90 -6.98
CA ALA A 673 28.75 7.99 -5.68
C ALA A 673 28.40 9.43 -5.29
N VAL A 674 27.23 9.61 -4.69
CA VAL A 674 26.77 10.88 -4.14
C VAL A 674 26.68 10.77 -2.63
N VAL A 675 27.72 11.25 -1.95
CA VAL A 675 27.82 11.20 -0.48
C VAL A 675 27.38 12.55 0.10
N ARG A 676 26.07 12.69 0.31
CA ARG A 676 25.43 13.87 0.93
C ARG A 676 24.60 13.53 2.17
N ASN A 677 24.69 12.29 2.64
CA ASN A 677 23.93 11.80 3.80
C ASN A 677 24.85 11.01 4.73
N ALA A 678 24.37 10.76 5.94
CA ALA A 678 25.07 9.99 6.95
C ALA A 678 24.09 9.25 7.86
N LEU A 679 24.57 8.19 8.50
CA LEU A 679 23.91 7.47 9.57
C LEU A 679 24.58 7.80 10.90
N LEU A 680 23.79 7.90 11.97
CA LEU A 680 24.26 8.00 13.35
C LEU A 680 23.65 6.84 14.12
N THR A 681 24.46 5.88 14.53
CA THR A 681 24.06 4.74 15.37
C THR A 681 24.60 4.90 16.79
N VAL A 682 23.91 4.29 17.75
CA VAL A 682 24.36 4.19 19.15
C VAL A 682 24.55 2.72 19.45
N GLU A 683 25.80 2.29 19.59
CA GLU A 683 26.15 0.89 19.78
C GLU A 683 26.69 0.64 21.20
N ASP A 684 26.59 -0.58 21.70
CA ASP A 684 27.28 -1.02 22.91
C ASP A 684 28.72 -1.51 22.59
N VAL A 685 29.40 -2.09 23.58
CA VAL A 685 30.77 -2.61 23.42
C VAL A 685 30.84 -3.80 22.46
N ASP A 686 29.73 -4.52 22.27
CA ASP A 686 29.61 -5.67 21.39
C ASP A 686 29.22 -5.26 19.96
N GLY A 687 28.88 -3.97 19.75
CA GLY A 687 28.52 -3.40 18.45
C GLY A 687 27.02 -3.49 18.14
N GLU A 688 26.19 -3.81 19.13
CA GLU A 688 24.73 -3.90 19.00
C GLU A 688 24.08 -2.53 19.24
N GLU A 689 23.07 -2.19 18.44
CA GLU A 689 22.41 -0.88 18.56
C GLU A 689 21.51 -0.82 19.81
N VAL A 690 21.72 0.18 20.66
CA VAL A 690 21.09 0.31 21.98
C VAL A 690 20.45 1.67 22.19
N SER A 691 19.30 1.67 22.88
CA SER A 691 18.64 2.90 23.35
C SER A 691 18.82 3.13 24.86
N SER A 692 19.29 2.11 25.59
CA SER A 692 19.58 2.19 27.02
C SER A 692 20.76 1.32 27.40
N LEU A 693 21.55 1.77 28.36
CA LEU A 693 22.67 1.04 28.94
C LEU A 693 22.66 1.16 30.46
N ILE A 694 23.40 0.30 31.15
CA ILE A 694 23.63 0.47 32.59
C ILE A 694 24.69 1.55 32.82
N THR A 695 24.61 2.25 33.95
CA THR A 695 25.64 3.23 34.34
C THR A 695 27.04 2.60 34.36
N GLY A 696 28.04 3.36 33.92
CA GLY A 696 29.44 2.96 33.89
C GLY A 696 29.90 2.24 32.60
N THR A 697 29.00 1.92 31.66
CA THR A 697 29.37 1.34 30.36
C THR A 697 29.50 2.40 29.26
N ASP A 698 30.32 2.11 28.25
CA ASP A 698 30.50 3.01 27.10
C ASP A 698 29.36 2.82 26.10
N ALA A 699 28.69 3.92 25.72
CA ALA A 699 27.85 4.02 24.52
C ALA A 699 28.67 4.56 23.36
N TYR A 700 28.64 3.89 22.20
CA TYR A 700 29.41 4.23 21.01
C TYR A 700 28.52 4.98 20.01
N PHE A 701 28.66 6.30 19.97
CA PHE A 701 28.01 7.13 18.96
C PHE A 701 28.83 7.11 17.67
N THR A 702 28.38 6.33 16.70
CA THR A 702 29.05 6.13 15.41
C THR A 702 28.36 6.97 14.34
N TYR A 703 29.05 7.99 13.83
CA TYR A 703 28.63 8.77 12.67
C TYR A 703 29.35 8.27 11.41
N GLN A 704 28.58 7.78 10.43
CA GLN A 704 29.09 7.16 9.21
C GLN A 704 28.54 7.88 7.98
N SER A 705 29.41 8.35 7.07
CA SER A 705 28.94 8.83 5.76
C SER A 705 28.41 7.68 4.92
N VAL A 706 27.32 7.94 4.19
CA VAL A 706 26.66 6.94 3.35
C VAL A 706 26.44 7.46 1.93
N ASP A 707 26.40 6.53 0.98
CA ASP A 707 26.03 6.79 -0.40
C ASP A 707 24.51 7.07 -0.55
N GLN A 708 24.09 7.25 -1.80
CA GLN A 708 22.70 7.48 -2.15
C GLN A 708 21.73 6.33 -1.79
N ASN A 709 22.23 5.14 -1.46
CA ASN A 709 21.46 3.99 -1.02
C ASN A 709 21.64 3.67 0.47
N GLY A 710 22.35 4.53 1.21
CA GLY A 710 22.52 4.37 2.65
C GLY A 710 23.65 3.43 3.06
N PHE A 711 24.47 2.96 2.11
CA PHE A 711 25.64 2.14 2.44
C PHE A 711 26.81 3.03 2.84
N ALA A 712 27.63 2.56 3.79
CA ALA A 712 28.89 3.21 4.12
C ALA A 712 29.67 3.50 2.82
N TYR A 713 30.07 4.76 2.67
CA TYR A 713 30.81 5.22 1.50
C TYR A 713 31.57 6.50 1.80
N ARG A 714 32.78 6.60 1.26
CA ARG A 714 33.63 7.80 1.39
C ARG A 714 34.06 8.34 0.02
N PRO A 715 33.83 9.64 -0.29
CA PRO A 715 34.07 10.20 -1.61
C PRO A 715 35.50 10.75 -1.82
N SER A 716 36.36 10.80 -0.78
CA SER A 716 37.70 11.41 -0.87
C SER A 716 38.74 10.72 0.02
N THR A 717 40.02 10.97 -0.25
CA THR A 717 41.16 10.52 0.58
C THR A 717 41.42 11.40 1.80
N THR A 718 40.68 12.49 2.00
CA THR A 718 40.91 13.47 3.09
C THR A 718 39.89 13.30 4.22
N ASN A 719 40.33 13.24 5.47
CA ASN A 719 39.45 13.05 6.63
C ASN A 719 38.63 14.32 6.86
N TYR A 720 37.34 14.20 7.19
CA TYR A 720 36.50 15.35 7.53
C TYR A 720 36.38 15.51 9.05
N GLN A 721 36.37 16.74 9.52
CA GLN A 721 36.26 17.07 10.94
C GLN A 721 34.80 17.31 11.33
N LEU A 722 34.26 16.42 12.14
CA LEU A 722 32.90 16.49 12.65
C LEU A 722 32.87 17.18 14.01
N THR A 723 31.71 17.74 14.33
CA THR A 723 31.45 18.39 15.62
C THR A 723 30.37 17.59 16.35
N PHE A 724 30.71 17.04 17.51
CA PHE A 724 29.82 16.28 18.39
C PHE A 724 29.42 17.16 19.57
N ASP A 725 28.16 17.59 19.59
CA ASP A 725 27.56 18.35 20.68
C ASP A 725 26.85 17.39 21.63
N VAL A 726 27.50 17.08 22.74
CA VAL A 726 27.02 16.13 23.76
C VAL A 726 26.31 16.90 24.87
N THR A 727 25.08 16.53 25.15
CA THR A 727 24.24 17.10 26.20
C THR A 727 23.79 16.00 27.12
N SER A 728 24.03 16.13 28.43
CA SER A 728 23.47 15.22 29.42
C SER A 728 22.48 15.95 30.32
N THR A 729 21.49 15.21 30.82
CA THR A 729 20.24 15.77 31.36
C THR A 729 20.25 15.82 32.89
N PHE A 730 20.74 14.77 33.55
CA PHE A 730 20.61 14.55 34.99
C PHE A 730 21.94 14.23 35.71
N GLY A 731 22.99 13.79 34.99
CA GLY A 731 24.32 13.48 35.54
C GLY A 731 25.46 14.23 34.81
N ASN A 732 26.70 13.92 35.16
CA ASN A 732 27.87 14.26 34.33
C ASN A 732 28.19 13.05 33.46
N ALA A 733 28.62 13.27 32.21
CA ALA A 733 29.08 12.23 31.31
C ALA A 733 30.57 12.37 31.00
N ILE A 734 31.22 11.23 30.80
CA ILE A 734 32.61 11.15 30.36
C ILE A 734 32.59 10.89 28.85
N VAL A 735 33.11 11.84 28.08
CA VAL A 735 33.21 11.73 26.63
C VAL A 735 34.63 11.30 26.26
N LYS A 736 34.77 10.24 25.46
CA LYS A 736 36.06 9.69 25.02
C LYS A 736 36.11 9.56 23.51
N ASP A 737 37.32 9.52 22.96
CA ASP A 737 37.53 9.21 21.54
C ASP A 737 37.36 7.71 21.24
N ALA A 738 37.53 7.34 19.97
CA ALA A 738 37.43 5.96 19.51
C ALA A 738 38.47 5.01 20.16
N LEU A 739 39.57 5.52 20.73
CA LEU A 739 40.61 4.74 21.41
C LEU A 739 40.42 4.71 22.94
N GLY A 740 39.41 5.41 23.46
CA GLY A 740 39.08 5.47 24.88
C GLY A 740 39.78 6.61 25.64
N ALA A 741 40.47 7.53 24.95
CA ALA A 741 41.05 8.71 25.59
C ALA A 741 39.98 9.76 25.88
N THR A 742 39.90 10.24 27.12
CA THR A 742 38.93 11.27 27.53
C THR A 742 39.15 12.58 26.77
N LEU A 743 38.07 13.11 26.20
CA LEU A 743 38.07 14.35 25.43
C LEU A 743 37.71 15.55 26.33
N SER A 744 38.36 16.68 26.07
CA SER A 744 38.09 17.96 26.73
C SER A 744 37.20 18.87 25.86
N PRO A 745 36.39 19.76 26.46
CA PRO A 745 36.18 20.00 27.90
C PRO A 745 35.33 18.91 28.57
N GLU A 746 35.37 18.80 29.90
CA GLU A 746 34.49 17.90 30.66
C GLU A 746 33.01 18.23 30.41
N GLN A 747 32.20 17.19 30.15
CA GLN A 747 30.76 17.32 30.01
C GLN A 747 30.13 17.36 31.41
N ASN A 748 29.45 18.46 31.70
CA ASN A 748 28.81 18.72 32.99
C ASN A 748 27.30 18.82 32.80
N LEU A 749 26.57 18.40 33.84
CA LEU A 749 25.10 18.43 33.93
C LEU A 749 24.45 19.65 33.27
N GLY A 750 23.43 19.39 32.45
CA GLY A 750 22.53 20.40 31.90
C GLY A 750 23.16 21.32 30.85
N ASN A 751 24.41 21.06 30.46
CA ASN A 751 25.13 21.82 29.44
C ASN A 751 25.45 20.95 28.22
N THR A 752 25.41 21.59 27.05
CA THR A 752 25.97 21.04 25.81
C THR A 752 27.45 21.36 25.74
N LYS A 753 28.28 20.34 25.47
CA LYS A 753 29.72 20.49 25.18
C LYS A 753 30.05 19.97 23.79
N THR A 754 30.97 20.66 23.15
CA THR A 754 31.34 20.44 21.76
C THR A 754 32.69 19.75 21.65
N TYR A 755 32.75 18.64 20.92
CA TYR A 755 33.95 17.85 20.66
C TYR A 755 34.21 17.77 19.17
N LYS A 756 35.46 18.00 18.76
CA LYS A 756 35.86 17.88 17.35
C LYS A 756 36.53 16.52 17.12
N VAL A 757 35.94 15.71 16.25
CA VAL A 757 36.42 14.36 15.95
C VAL A 757 36.57 14.21 14.44
N ALA A 758 37.74 13.75 13.99
CA ALA A 758 37.97 13.48 12.58
C ALA A 758 37.42 12.11 12.19
N SER A 759 36.88 11.99 10.98
CA SER A 759 36.57 10.69 10.40
C SER A 759 37.84 9.89 10.13
N ASP A 760 37.75 8.58 10.16
CA ASP A 760 38.80 7.67 9.72
C ASP A 760 38.83 7.49 8.19
N SER A 761 39.60 6.51 7.72
CA SER A 761 39.73 6.20 6.29
C SER A 761 38.44 5.69 5.63
N THR A 762 37.46 5.26 6.43
CA THR A 762 36.17 4.69 6.01
C THR A 762 35.03 5.69 6.03
N GLY A 763 35.29 6.90 6.53
CA GLY A 763 34.25 7.91 6.77
C GLY A 763 33.49 7.69 8.08
N LYS A 764 34.01 6.84 8.97
CA LYS A 764 33.46 6.63 10.31
C LYS A 764 34.08 7.60 11.29
N ALA A 765 33.28 8.16 12.19
CA ALA A 765 33.77 8.86 13.38
C ALA A 765 33.00 8.37 14.60
N VAL A 766 33.72 8.12 15.69
CA VAL A 766 33.14 7.54 16.90
C VAL A 766 33.47 8.39 18.10
N VAL A 767 32.45 8.68 18.90
CA VAL A 767 32.58 9.20 20.26
C VAL A 767 32.00 8.18 21.22
N ARG A 768 32.75 7.88 22.28
CA ARG A 768 32.24 7.06 23.37
C ARG A 768 31.73 7.96 24.48
N VAL A 769 30.60 7.60 25.07
CA VAL A 769 30.02 8.33 26.19
C VAL A 769 29.76 7.35 27.32
N THR A 770 30.23 7.66 28.51
CA THR A 770 29.93 6.93 29.75
C THR A 770 29.17 7.86 30.69
N SER A 771 28.18 7.35 31.43
CA SER A 771 27.59 8.06 32.57
C SER A 771 27.65 7.19 33.81
N ASP A 772 28.19 7.73 34.91
CA ASP A 772 28.24 7.04 36.20
C ASP A 772 26.92 7.12 36.97
N ASN A 773 26.00 7.98 36.53
CA ASN A 773 24.67 8.16 37.14
C ASN A 773 23.56 7.92 36.12
N ALA A 774 22.35 7.63 36.62
CA ALA A 774 21.19 7.52 35.76
C ALA A 774 20.96 8.85 35.02
N ASP A 775 21.04 8.82 33.70
CA ASP A 775 21.05 10.02 32.86
C ASP A 775 20.61 9.69 31.43
N THR A 776 20.09 10.66 30.70
CA THR A 776 19.90 10.58 29.26
C THR A 776 20.92 11.50 28.58
N VAL A 777 21.82 10.91 27.79
CA VAL A 777 22.79 11.66 27.01
C VAL A 777 22.32 11.73 25.56
N THR A 778 22.23 12.95 25.04
CA THR A 778 21.91 13.25 23.64
C THR A 778 23.16 13.78 22.94
N VAL A 779 23.44 13.26 21.75
CA VAL A 779 24.58 13.65 20.93
C VAL A 779 24.07 14.16 19.59
N ASN A 780 24.36 15.43 19.29
CA ASN A 780 24.13 16.02 17.99
C ASN A 780 25.45 16.08 17.21
N VAL A 781 25.50 15.48 16.02
CA VAL A 781 26.69 15.45 15.19
C VAL A 781 26.48 16.32 13.97
N THR A 782 27.35 17.32 13.79
CA THR A 782 27.33 18.24 12.65
C THR A 782 28.48 17.94 11.70
N GLY A 783 28.13 17.71 10.42
CA GLY A 783 29.03 17.47 9.29
C GLY A 783 30.00 18.61 9.01
N ALA A 784 31.25 18.30 8.66
CA ALA A 784 32.22 19.30 8.21
C ALA A 784 31.72 20.02 6.94
N SER A 785 31.78 21.35 6.92
CA SER A 785 31.52 22.20 5.74
C SER A 785 30.07 22.21 5.21
N GLY A 786 29.09 21.68 5.96
CA GLY A 786 27.68 21.70 5.57
C GLY A 786 27.30 20.74 4.43
N ILE A 787 28.19 19.83 4.04
CA ILE A 787 27.95 18.84 2.98
C ILE A 787 27.17 17.63 3.50
N LEU A 788 27.44 17.22 4.75
CA LEU A 788 26.73 16.14 5.43
C LEU A 788 25.72 16.69 6.44
N PRO A 789 24.55 16.05 6.60
CA PRO A 789 23.47 16.56 7.43
C PRO A 789 23.81 16.50 8.92
N THR A 790 23.13 17.31 9.73
CA THR A 790 23.19 17.13 11.19
C THR A 790 22.34 15.91 11.58
N LYS A 791 22.87 15.07 12.48
CA LYS A 791 22.14 13.91 13.04
C LYS A 791 22.12 13.97 14.56
N SER A 792 21.08 13.43 15.17
CA SER A 792 20.91 13.39 16.62
C SER A 792 20.53 11.99 17.05
N ALA A 793 21.12 11.53 18.16
CA ALA A 793 20.77 10.28 18.81
C ALA A 793 20.90 10.43 20.33
N SER A 794 20.19 9.61 21.08
CA SER A 794 20.19 9.64 22.53
C SER A 794 20.24 8.24 23.13
N VAL A 795 20.93 8.10 24.27
CA VAL A 795 21.00 6.87 25.06
C VAL A 795 20.62 7.17 26.50
N SER A 796 19.85 6.28 27.12
CA SER A 796 19.51 6.37 28.54
C SER A 796 20.37 5.43 29.37
N PHE A 797 21.20 5.99 30.24
CA PHE A 797 21.89 5.26 31.29
C PHE A 797 20.95 5.02 32.45
N THR A 798 20.67 3.76 32.77
CA THR A 798 19.88 3.36 33.93
C THR A 798 20.79 2.91 35.05
N ALA A 799 20.46 3.28 36.28
CA ALA A 799 21.15 2.74 37.44
C ALA A 799 21.08 1.20 37.41
N GLN A 800 22.21 0.55 37.70
CA GLN A 800 22.24 -0.90 37.82
C GLN A 800 21.27 -1.33 38.94
N ALA A 801 20.43 -2.34 38.67
CA ALA A 801 19.50 -2.85 39.67
C ALA A 801 20.26 -3.34 40.91
N PRO A 802 19.73 -3.15 42.14
CA PRO A 802 20.39 -3.60 43.37
C PRO A 802 20.73 -5.10 43.32
N THR A 803 21.83 -5.50 43.96
CA THR A 803 22.27 -6.92 44.02
C THR A 803 21.13 -7.87 44.38
N LEU A 804 20.28 -7.50 45.35
CA LEU A 804 19.14 -8.32 45.76
C LEU A 804 18.17 -8.63 44.62
N GLU A 805 17.83 -7.63 43.81
CA GLU A 805 16.90 -7.77 42.70
C GLU A 805 17.51 -8.63 41.60
N ARG A 806 18.78 -8.37 41.25
CA ARG A 806 19.54 -9.17 40.27
C ARG A 806 19.67 -10.64 40.70
N VAL A 807 19.94 -10.90 41.98
CA VAL A 807 20.00 -12.26 42.51
C VAL A 807 18.62 -12.92 42.52
N ASN A 808 17.55 -12.17 42.79
CA ASN A 808 16.19 -12.71 42.78
C ASN A 808 15.63 -12.98 41.37
N SER A 809 16.06 -12.22 40.36
CA SER A 809 15.66 -12.41 38.96
C SER A 809 16.56 -13.40 38.21
N ALA A 810 17.75 -13.73 38.73
CA ALA A 810 18.68 -14.63 38.06
C ALA A 810 18.09 -16.04 37.86
N THR A 811 18.29 -16.59 36.66
CA THR A 811 17.91 -17.97 36.31
C THR A 811 19.13 -18.88 36.13
N THR A 812 20.34 -18.31 36.14
CA THR A 812 21.60 -19.03 35.92
C THR A 812 22.61 -18.69 37.01
N VAL A 813 23.56 -19.61 37.25
CA VAL A 813 24.64 -19.40 38.21
C VAL A 813 25.52 -18.21 37.80
N ASN A 814 25.81 -18.05 36.51
CA ASN A 814 26.62 -16.95 36.01
C ASN A 814 25.99 -15.57 36.27
N ALA A 815 24.65 -15.47 36.18
CA ALA A 815 23.95 -14.24 36.53
C ALA A 815 24.05 -13.91 38.03
N VAL A 816 24.05 -14.93 38.90
CA VAL A 816 24.28 -14.76 40.35
C VAL A 816 25.73 -14.38 40.64
N ILE A 817 26.71 -14.97 39.96
CA ILE A 817 28.13 -14.59 40.07
C ILE A 817 28.29 -13.12 39.73
N ALA A 818 27.78 -12.68 38.57
CA ALA A 818 27.87 -11.29 38.16
C ALA A 818 27.21 -10.34 39.19
N ALA A 819 26.07 -10.73 39.76
CA ALA A 819 25.40 -9.92 40.77
C ALA A 819 26.17 -9.82 42.09
N LEU A 820 26.83 -10.90 42.52
CA LEU A 820 27.61 -10.96 43.76
C LEU A 820 28.99 -10.32 43.62
N THR A 821 29.62 -10.40 42.45
CA THR A 821 30.88 -9.69 42.13
C THR A 821 30.70 -8.18 42.24
N ASP A 822 29.57 -7.65 41.77
CA ASP A 822 29.27 -6.21 41.86
C ASP A 822 28.69 -5.79 43.22
N SER A 823 28.68 -6.68 44.22
CA SER A 823 28.02 -6.44 45.51
C SER A 823 28.97 -5.86 46.56
N SER A 824 28.44 -5.04 47.47
CA SER A 824 29.18 -4.60 48.66
C SER A 824 28.98 -5.54 49.86
N LEU A 825 28.68 -6.82 49.61
CA LEU A 825 28.46 -7.80 50.67
C LEU A 825 29.80 -8.13 51.36
N THR A 826 29.72 -8.45 52.64
CA THR A 826 30.89 -8.82 53.46
C THR A 826 30.74 -10.26 53.95
N PRO A 827 31.77 -11.13 53.87
CA PRO A 827 33.10 -10.94 53.26
C PRO A 827 33.07 -10.65 51.75
N ASP A 828 34.14 -10.08 51.19
CA ASP A 828 34.19 -9.71 49.77
C ASP A 828 34.15 -10.96 48.88
N PHE A 829 33.25 -10.98 47.90
CA PHE A 829 33.10 -12.13 47.00
C PHE A 829 34.35 -12.33 46.15
N ASP A 830 35.09 -11.26 45.87
CA ASP A 830 36.26 -11.33 45.01
C ASP A 830 37.47 -12.03 45.62
N ASP A 831 37.47 -12.24 46.94
CA ASP A 831 38.50 -13.00 47.66
C ASP A 831 38.45 -14.52 47.35
N LEU A 832 37.37 -15.02 46.75
CA LEU A 832 37.20 -16.43 46.40
C LEU A 832 37.87 -16.80 45.06
N SER A 833 38.39 -18.02 44.96
CA SER A 833 38.80 -18.58 43.65
C SER A 833 37.59 -18.79 42.73
N ALA A 834 37.80 -18.89 41.42
CA ALA A 834 36.73 -19.08 40.44
C ALA A 834 35.83 -20.31 40.74
N ALA A 835 36.42 -21.41 41.20
CA ALA A 835 35.68 -22.61 41.59
C ALA A 835 34.80 -22.37 42.84
N GLN A 836 35.32 -21.63 43.82
CA GLN A 836 34.58 -21.25 45.02
C GLN A 836 33.46 -20.25 44.71
N LYS A 837 33.70 -19.26 43.83
CA LYS A 837 32.67 -18.34 43.34
C LYS A 837 31.51 -19.09 42.69
N GLN A 838 31.81 -20.09 41.84
CA GLN A 838 30.80 -20.95 41.23
C GLN A 838 29.99 -21.72 42.28
N ALA A 839 30.65 -22.29 43.29
CA ALA A 839 30.00 -23.05 44.35
C ALA A 839 29.08 -22.18 45.21
N VAL A 840 29.54 -21.00 45.64
CA VAL A 840 28.74 -20.03 46.41
C VAL A 840 27.53 -19.57 45.60
N ALA A 841 27.73 -19.15 44.35
CA ALA A 841 26.63 -18.69 43.50
C ALA A 841 25.60 -19.79 43.20
N THR A 842 26.05 -21.05 43.03
CA THR A 842 25.17 -22.20 42.87
C THR A 842 24.32 -22.43 44.12
N GLU A 843 24.93 -22.34 45.30
CA GLU A 843 24.23 -22.51 46.56
C GLU A 843 23.21 -21.39 46.83
N VAL A 844 23.59 -20.14 46.56
CA VAL A 844 22.69 -18.98 46.64
C VAL A 844 21.53 -19.11 45.65
N LEU A 845 21.76 -19.60 44.43
CA LEU A 845 20.68 -19.81 43.46
C LEU A 845 19.73 -20.94 43.89
N ASN A 846 20.28 -22.08 44.30
CA ASN A 846 19.49 -23.28 44.61
C ASN A 846 18.70 -23.17 45.91
N LYS A 847 19.19 -22.38 46.89
CA LYS A 847 18.51 -22.16 48.17
C LYS A 847 17.61 -20.93 48.16
N ARG A 848 17.39 -20.30 47.00
CA ARG A 848 16.51 -19.14 46.89
C ARG A 848 15.05 -19.52 47.20
N PRO A 849 14.38 -18.84 48.14
CA PRO A 849 12.95 -19.07 48.39
C PRO A 849 12.10 -18.77 47.15
N GLY A 850 10.94 -19.42 47.03
CA GLY A 850 10.02 -19.16 45.90
C GLY A 850 9.52 -17.70 45.83
N SER A 851 9.53 -16.98 46.95
CA SER A 851 9.24 -15.54 47.03
C SER A 851 10.45 -14.64 46.72
N GLY A 852 11.62 -15.22 46.43
CA GLY A 852 12.91 -14.52 46.45
C GLY A 852 13.46 -14.31 47.86
N TYR A 853 14.71 -13.85 47.93
CA TYR A 853 15.36 -13.40 49.15
C TYR A 853 14.85 -12.02 49.58
N THR A 854 14.84 -11.78 50.89
CA THR A 854 14.93 -10.42 51.46
C THR A 854 16.41 -10.00 51.54
N GLN A 855 16.70 -8.72 51.75
CA GLN A 855 18.08 -8.24 51.89
C GLN A 855 18.87 -9.03 52.96
N THR A 856 18.31 -9.15 54.17
CA THR A 856 18.89 -9.93 55.27
C THR A 856 18.98 -11.42 54.95
N GLY A 857 18.00 -11.95 54.21
CA GLY A 857 17.99 -13.34 53.75
C GLY A 857 19.13 -13.64 52.79
N LEU A 858 19.38 -12.75 51.82
CA LEU A 858 20.49 -12.86 50.88
C LEU A 858 21.84 -12.76 51.61
N GLU A 859 22.01 -11.77 52.49
CA GLU A 859 23.24 -11.62 53.29
C GLU A 859 23.56 -12.87 54.12
N THR A 860 22.53 -13.48 54.73
CA THR A 860 22.69 -14.70 55.53
C THR A 860 23.05 -15.90 54.66
N ALA A 861 22.34 -16.09 53.54
CA ALA A 861 22.61 -17.19 52.61
C ALA A 861 24.02 -17.08 52.00
N TYR A 862 24.40 -15.88 51.58
CA TYR A 862 25.71 -15.56 51.05
C TYR A 862 26.83 -15.85 52.07
N LYS A 863 26.75 -15.28 53.28
CA LYS A 863 27.76 -15.49 54.34
C LYS A 863 27.91 -16.96 54.69
N THR A 864 26.80 -17.70 54.75
CA THR A 864 26.81 -19.14 55.06
C THR A 864 27.52 -19.93 53.97
N ALA A 865 27.17 -19.71 52.70
CA ALA A 865 27.79 -20.38 51.57
C ALA A 865 29.28 -20.00 51.43
N TYR A 866 29.61 -18.71 51.62
CA TYR A 866 30.99 -18.22 51.64
C TYR A 866 31.82 -18.93 52.71
N GLN A 867 31.34 -18.96 53.96
CA GLN A 867 32.05 -19.59 55.06
C GLN A 867 32.22 -21.09 54.83
N ALA A 868 31.21 -21.77 54.28
CA ALA A 868 31.32 -23.19 53.93
C ALA A 868 32.46 -23.47 52.94
N GLN A 869 32.70 -22.59 51.97
CA GLN A 869 33.83 -22.72 51.04
C GLN A 869 35.19 -22.44 51.70
N VAL A 870 35.25 -21.48 52.62
CA VAL A 870 36.45 -21.20 53.42
C VAL A 870 36.78 -22.40 54.32
N ASP A 871 35.79 -22.96 55.00
CA ASP A 871 35.96 -24.11 55.89
C ASP A 871 36.36 -25.36 55.11
N ALA A 872 35.74 -25.61 53.95
CA ALA A 872 36.12 -26.71 53.08
C ALA A 872 37.56 -26.58 52.56
N ALA A 873 37.99 -25.36 52.21
CA ALA A 873 39.38 -25.10 51.80
C ALA A 873 40.36 -25.32 52.97
N ASN A 874 40.01 -24.88 54.18
CA ASN A 874 40.81 -25.13 55.37
C ASN A 874 40.90 -26.62 55.71
N GLN A 875 39.80 -27.36 55.60
CA GLN A 875 39.78 -28.80 55.79
C GLN A 875 40.65 -29.50 54.73
N ALA A 876 40.52 -29.14 53.46
CA ALA A 876 41.31 -29.71 52.37
C ALA A 876 42.82 -29.43 52.52
N ALA A 877 43.19 -28.26 53.04
CA ALA A 877 44.58 -27.93 53.35
C ALA A 877 45.12 -28.68 54.58
N ALA A 878 44.27 -28.90 55.59
CA ALA A 878 44.62 -29.66 56.79
C ALA A 878 44.68 -31.19 56.54
N GLN A 879 43.85 -31.72 55.62
CA GLN A 879 43.66 -33.16 55.42
C GLN A 879 44.94 -33.95 55.14
N PRO A 880 45.89 -33.49 54.29
CA PRO A 880 47.15 -34.20 54.09
C PRO A 880 47.98 -34.34 55.36
N VAL A 881 47.92 -33.34 56.26
CA VAL A 881 48.60 -33.38 57.56
C VAL A 881 47.87 -34.34 58.52
N ILE A 882 46.53 -34.32 58.53
CA ILE A 882 45.70 -35.27 59.28
C ILE A 882 46.01 -36.71 58.85
N ASP A 883 46.04 -36.98 57.55
CA ASP A 883 46.31 -38.30 56.98
C ASP A 883 47.75 -38.74 57.28
N ALA A 884 48.73 -37.84 57.17
CA ALA A 884 50.12 -38.11 57.52
C ALA A 884 50.27 -38.48 59.01
N ILE A 885 49.60 -37.76 59.92
CA ILE A 885 49.58 -38.08 61.35
C ILE A 885 48.85 -39.42 61.60
N GLY A 886 47.72 -39.66 60.95
CA GLY A 886 46.98 -40.92 61.05
C GLY A 886 47.81 -42.13 60.62
N ASN A 887 48.62 -41.99 59.57
CA ASN A 887 49.51 -43.04 59.07
C ASN A 887 50.70 -43.33 60.01
N LEU A 888 51.18 -42.33 60.77
CA LEU A 888 52.19 -42.53 61.82
C LEU A 888 51.68 -43.42 62.97
N ASN A 889 50.36 -43.40 63.25
CA ASN A 889 49.76 -44.24 64.29
C ASN A 889 49.64 -45.73 63.90
N ASN A 890 49.90 -46.10 62.64
CA ASN A 890 49.60 -47.43 62.09
C ASN A 890 50.85 -48.23 61.65
N THR A 891 52.05 -47.72 61.89
CA THR A 891 53.31 -48.39 61.51
C THR A 891 54.21 -48.60 62.73
N SER A 892 54.62 -49.84 62.98
CA SER A 892 55.45 -50.24 64.13
C SER A 892 56.93 -49.83 64.03
N LEU A 893 57.29 -48.87 63.17
CA LEU A 893 58.67 -48.44 62.94
C LEU A 893 58.72 -46.92 62.73
N THR A 894 59.07 -46.20 63.80
CA THR A 894 59.33 -44.76 63.82
C THR A 894 60.58 -44.41 63.01
N PHE A 895 60.45 -43.66 61.91
CA PHE A 895 61.54 -42.86 61.37
C PHE A 895 61.36 -41.42 61.83
N GLU A 896 62.35 -40.90 62.57
CA GLU A 896 62.42 -39.53 63.11
C GLU A 896 62.18 -38.46 62.01
N ALA A 897 62.49 -38.79 60.76
CA ALA A 897 62.27 -37.95 59.59
C ALA A 897 60.78 -37.73 59.24
N ASP A 898 59.92 -38.75 59.38
CA ASP A 898 58.50 -38.64 59.02
C ASP A 898 57.72 -37.82 60.06
N VAL A 899 58.10 -37.95 61.34
CA VAL A 899 57.57 -37.10 62.42
C VAL A 899 58.01 -35.65 62.24
N ALA A 900 59.27 -35.41 61.87
CA ALA A 900 59.78 -34.07 61.59
C ALA A 900 59.08 -33.43 60.38
N ALA A 901 58.81 -34.20 59.33
CA ALA A 901 58.08 -33.76 58.14
C ALA A 901 56.61 -33.41 58.46
N ALA A 902 55.91 -34.26 59.21
CA ALA A 902 54.54 -34.00 59.65
C ALA A 902 54.46 -32.76 60.56
N ARG A 903 55.45 -32.58 61.45
CA ARG A 903 55.52 -31.39 62.32
C ARG A 903 55.77 -30.11 61.54
N ALA A 904 56.72 -30.12 60.59
CA ALA A 904 56.98 -28.97 59.73
C ALA A 904 55.76 -28.62 58.86
N ALA A 905 55.02 -29.62 58.38
CA ALA A 905 53.78 -29.40 57.63
C ALA A 905 52.67 -28.79 58.51
N TYR A 906 52.50 -29.26 59.76
CA TYR A 906 51.57 -28.68 60.73
C TYR A 906 51.92 -27.24 61.12
N ASP A 907 53.20 -26.96 61.39
CA ASP A 907 53.66 -25.61 61.76
C ASP A 907 53.49 -24.61 60.60
N GLY A 908 53.43 -25.10 59.36
CA GLY A 908 53.13 -24.30 58.16
C GLY A 908 51.64 -24.00 57.91
N LEU A 909 50.73 -24.63 58.67
CA LEU A 909 49.29 -24.36 58.57
C LEU A 909 48.90 -23.07 59.30
N THR A 910 47.80 -22.45 58.88
CA THR A 910 47.20 -21.33 59.62
C THR A 910 46.61 -21.79 60.96
N ALA A 911 46.39 -20.88 61.91
CA ALA A 911 45.83 -21.22 63.23
C ALA A 911 44.49 -21.99 63.15
N THR A 912 43.63 -21.64 62.19
CA THR A 912 42.34 -22.33 61.95
C THR A 912 42.55 -23.75 61.44
N GLN A 913 43.48 -23.94 60.50
CA GLN A 913 43.83 -25.26 59.96
C GLN A 913 44.54 -26.14 61.01
N GLN A 914 45.43 -25.55 61.82
CA GLN A 914 46.07 -26.22 62.95
C GLN A 914 45.05 -26.72 63.97
N ALA A 915 44.02 -25.91 64.28
CA ALA A 915 42.93 -26.31 65.16
C ALA A 915 42.14 -27.50 64.58
N LEU A 916 41.92 -27.55 63.26
CA LEU A 916 41.28 -28.70 62.60
C LEU A 916 42.12 -29.98 62.66
N VAL A 917 43.45 -29.88 62.53
CA VAL A 917 44.34 -31.05 62.68
C VAL A 917 44.41 -31.52 64.15
N THR A 918 44.26 -30.59 65.10
CA THR A 918 44.33 -30.88 66.53
C THR A 918 43.07 -31.56 67.06
N ASN A 919 41.90 -31.15 66.57
CA ASN A 919 40.62 -31.77 66.87
C ASN A 919 40.51 -33.15 66.23
#